data_AF-A0A0T5ZJQ8-F1
#
_entry.id   AF-A0A0T5ZJQ8-F1
#
_cell.length_a   1.000
_cell.length_b   1.000
_cell.length_c   1.000
_cell.angle_alpha   90.00
_cell.angle_beta   90.00
_cell.angle_gamma   90.00
#
_symmetry.space_group_name_H-M   'P 1'
#
loop_
_entity.id
_entity.type
_entity.pdbx_description
1 polymer ?
#
loop_
_entity_poly.entity_id
_entity_poly.type
_entity_poly.pdbx_seq_one_letter_code
_entity_poly.pdbx_strand_id
1 'polypeptide(L)'
;MTAAVLDEIAARRRADVTAELGDRALTELHRAAERAPAPRDAVGPLLRPGLHLIAEIKRRSPSAGALAAAGTDVVARARAYEAGGAAIVSVLVESHWFGGSLTDLSAVRAAVTVPVLAKEFVVDPRQLPLLRAAGADLVLLLAALHPARALRSLVGRARDLGLEPLVEAHDRRELDRALASGARLIGLNNRDLRTLEVDAERAVRLRDFVSDDRLVVAESGVREPRTVAGWRAVGFDAALVGEALMAAGEEPDAVRARTAAFVAAGRPPSAADDPAAADRAPFVKICGVTDVPGALAAVRAGADAIGLNFVPGTPRVLDERTAARIAVAVRAVASPGPRLVGVFADAEPSTMRDLADRLGLDAVQLNGDEGETILARIERPAWKVLHLPAVTADPEAVTAAAVVRSRAWLATGRVERLLLDTAGGPHPGGTGRRASEVLAAAVAREVPVTLAGGLSPANVADALRTIPAVGVDVASGVEAPRRRAARPRKDPFLVGLFVKRAKAARIDRPQSAPRPTPVHPGLVEVDERGRWGTERQFGGRYVPETLVAALVQLEAAYAAVRDDPRFWADLRELRLRYVGGPSALYRADRLAAELERRAGREPGHLRLYLKREDLNHTGAHKITNALGQALLTRRLGKTRVIAETGAGQHGVATATACALLDLPCIVYMGAEDIRRQAPNVLRMRALGAEVREVTSGSATLKDAINDAMRDWVTNVETTHYVLGSAVGPHPYPLIVRDLQRVIGDEAAAQLRAVEGRPPDLAIACVGGGSNAIGLLSRFIGEPAVRLIGVEAAGEGVATGRHAAALAGGSPGVLHGSRSYLLQDRDGQVLEAHSISAGLDYPGIGPQLSALFAAGRLEILDATDDEAVDALRQVTRTEGIIPALEPAHAVAALGALMAGLPGHAPLAGDALVLLGLSGRGDKDLGVLGGES
;
A
#
# COMPACT_ATOMS: atom_id res chain seq x y z
N MET A 1 8.38 -42.28 6.09
CA MET A 1 9.86 -42.28 6.04
C MET A 1 10.30 -41.42 4.88
N THR A 2 10.92 -40.26 5.16
CA THR A 2 12.01 -39.59 4.42
C THR A 2 12.38 -38.30 5.19
N ALA A 3 13.06 -38.47 6.32
CA ALA A 3 13.69 -37.37 7.08
C ALA A 3 15.15 -37.16 6.59
N ALA A 4 15.38 -37.05 5.27
CA ALA A 4 16.54 -37.74 4.68
C ALA A 4 17.67 -36.90 4.02
N VAL A 5 17.72 -35.56 4.06
CA VAL A 5 18.89 -34.80 3.52
C VAL A 5 19.20 -33.53 4.33
N LEU A 6 18.19 -32.70 4.58
CA LEU A 6 18.40 -31.42 5.28
C LEU A 6 18.88 -31.59 6.73
N ASP A 7 18.38 -32.61 7.44
CA ASP A 7 18.79 -32.89 8.82
C ASP A 7 20.25 -33.37 8.89
N GLU A 8 20.71 -34.11 7.88
CA GLU A 8 22.11 -34.52 7.73
C GLU A 8 23.00 -33.30 7.46
N ILE A 9 22.60 -32.44 6.51
CA ILE A 9 23.29 -31.18 6.22
C ILE A 9 23.38 -30.33 7.49
N ALA A 10 22.28 -30.19 8.24
CA ALA A 10 22.24 -29.39 9.45
C ALA A 10 23.10 -29.98 10.58
N ALA A 11 23.05 -31.30 10.79
CA ALA A 11 23.86 -31.99 11.79
C ALA A 11 25.36 -31.87 11.48
N ARG A 12 25.73 -32.11 10.21
CA ARG A 12 27.11 -31.96 9.76
C ARG A 12 27.59 -30.53 9.89
N ARG A 13 26.80 -29.55 9.42
CA ARG A 13 27.19 -28.14 9.53
C ARG A 13 27.33 -27.70 10.98
N ARG A 14 26.50 -28.18 11.92
CA ARG A 14 26.70 -27.90 13.35
C ARG A 14 28.03 -28.41 13.85
N ALA A 15 28.45 -29.62 13.46
CA ALA A 15 29.75 -30.18 13.84
C ALA A 15 30.91 -29.36 13.24
N ASP A 16 30.82 -29.03 11.95
CA ASP A 16 31.85 -28.25 11.26
C ASP A 16 31.98 -26.83 11.86
N VAL A 17 30.86 -26.13 12.07
CA VAL A 17 30.83 -24.79 12.69
C VAL A 17 31.34 -24.82 14.13
N THR A 18 31.06 -25.87 14.89
CA THR A 18 31.59 -26.03 16.25
C THR A 18 33.12 -26.14 16.21
N ALA A 19 33.67 -26.90 15.26
CA ALA A 19 35.11 -27.01 15.08
C ALA A 19 35.74 -25.70 14.55
N GLU A 20 35.09 -25.02 13.60
CA GLU A 20 35.54 -23.75 13.02
C GLU A 20 35.55 -22.60 14.03
N LEU A 21 34.54 -22.54 14.91
CA LEU A 21 34.41 -21.49 15.92
C LEU A 21 35.18 -21.79 17.20
N GLY A 22 35.35 -23.06 17.57
CA GLY A 22 35.96 -23.47 18.83
C GLY A 22 35.35 -22.75 20.05
N ASP A 23 36.22 -22.32 20.97
CA ASP A 23 35.86 -21.62 22.20
C ASP A 23 35.71 -20.09 22.04
N ARG A 24 35.67 -19.59 20.80
CA ARG A 24 35.57 -18.14 20.55
C ARG A 24 34.27 -17.58 21.13
N ALA A 25 34.42 -16.58 21.99
CA ALA A 25 33.29 -15.93 22.64
C ALA A 25 32.50 -15.05 21.66
N LEU A 26 31.18 -14.98 21.81
CA LEU A 26 30.32 -14.14 20.97
C LEU A 26 30.74 -12.65 21.01
N THR A 27 31.21 -12.17 22.15
CA THR A 27 31.71 -10.79 22.32
C THR A 27 32.95 -10.52 21.46
N GLU A 28 33.85 -11.49 21.31
CA GLU A 28 35.03 -11.37 20.45
C GLU A 28 34.60 -11.27 18.97
N LEU A 29 33.64 -12.11 18.57
CA LEU A 29 33.08 -12.11 17.22
C LEU A 29 32.35 -10.79 16.91
N HIS A 30 31.56 -10.26 17.84
CA HIS A 30 30.90 -8.96 17.68
C HIS A 30 31.90 -7.83 17.46
N ARG A 31 32.99 -7.78 18.26
CA ARG A 31 34.06 -6.78 18.05
C ARG A 31 34.73 -6.89 16.69
N ALA A 32 34.83 -8.10 16.13
CA ALA A 32 35.35 -8.29 14.77
C ALA A 32 34.36 -7.77 13.72
N ALA A 33 33.06 -7.99 13.91
CA ALA A 33 32.01 -7.46 13.05
C ALA A 33 31.94 -5.93 13.07
N GLU A 34 32.13 -5.30 14.24
CA GLU A 34 32.18 -3.84 14.41
C GLU A 34 33.34 -3.18 13.64
N ARG A 35 34.44 -3.91 13.40
CA ARG A 35 35.57 -3.43 12.60
C ARG A 35 35.38 -3.60 11.09
N ALA A 36 34.33 -4.28 10.65
CA ALA A 36 34.06 -4.47 9.23
C ALA A 36 33.59 -3.16 8.56
N PRO A 37 33.85 -2.96 7.26
CA PRO A 37 33.30 -1.83 6.52
C PRO A 37 31.79 -1.75 6.65
N ALA A 38 31.21 -0.54 6.64
CA ALA A 38 29.76 -0.35 6.75
C ALA A 38 28.99 -1.22 5.73
N PRO A 39 27.84 -1.81 6.14
CA PRO A 39 27.06 -2.68 5.27
C PRO A 39 26.47 -1.86 4.11
N ARG A 40 26.40 -2.48 2.92
CA ARG A 40 25.77 -1.88 1.73
C ARG A 40 24.26 -2.07 1.77
N ASP A 41 23.53 -1.10 1.21
CA ASP A 41 22.07 -1.21 1.09
C ASP A 41 21.67 -2.27 0.06
N ALA A 42 21.17 -3.39 0.58
CA ALA A 42 20.67 -4.51 -0.20
C ALA A 42 19.21 -4.38 -0.66
N VAL A 43 18.44 -3.48 -0.03
CA VAL A 43 16.99 -3.37 -0.28
C VAL A 43 16.69 -2.26 -1.27
N GLY A 44 17.36 -1.11 -1.17
CA GLY A 44 17.20 0.01 -2.09
C GLY A 44 17.22 -0.39 -3.56
N PRO A 45 18.19 -1.21 -4.03
CA PRO A 45 18.22 -1.68 -5.41
C PRO A 45 16.94 -2.41 -5.85
N LEU A 46 16.37 -3.23 -4.96
CA LEU A 46 15.25 -4.13 -5.23
C LEU A 46 13.88 -3.43 -5.20
N LEU A 47 13.80 -2.22 -4.65
CA LEU A 47 12.56 -1.44 -4.61
C LEU A 47 12.21 -0.76 -5.93
N ARG A 48 13.19 -0.67 -6.85
CA ARG A 48 12.98 -0.08 -8.18
C ARG A 48 12.00 -0.95 -8.99
N PRO A 49 11.16 -0.35 -9.87
CA PRO A 49 10.24 -1.13 -10.71
C PRO A 49 10.94 -2.20 -11.54
N GLY A 50 10.33 -3.38 -11.63
CA GLY A 50 10.88 -4.55 -12.31
C GLY A 50 11.24 -5.67 -11.34
N LEU A 51 11.91 -6.69 -11.88
CA LEU A 51 12.50 -7.80 -11.16
C LEU A 51 14.02 -7.72 -11.31
N HIS A 52 14.74 -7.73 -10.20
CA HIS A 52 16.19 -7.56 -10.16
C HIS A 52 16.94 -8.89 -10.03
N LEU A 53 18.14 -8.96 -10.62
CA LEU A 53 18.92 -10.20 -10.61
C LEU A 53 19.85 -10.26 -9.38
N ILE A 54 19.75 -11.35 -8.62
CA ILE A 54 20.75 -11.78 -7.63
C ILE A 54 21.59 -12.88 -8.27
N ALA A 55 22.83 -12.57 -8.63
CA ALA A 55 23.70 -13.49 -9.37
C ALA A 55 24.53 -14.35 -8.41
N GLU A 56 24.35 -15.67 -8.46
CA GLU A 56 24.99 -16.61 -7.53
C GLU A 56 26.29 -17.20 -8.09
N ILE A 57 27.35 -17.17 -7.27
CA ILE A 57 28.61 -17.85 -7.49
C ILE A 57 28.56 -19.19 -6.74
N LYS A 58 28.49 -20.29 -7.49
CA LYS A 58 28.35 -21.64 -6.94
C LYS A 58 29.23 -22.64 -7.70
N ARG A 59 30.33 -23.09 -7.07
CA ARG A 59 31.28 -24.05 -7.67
C ARG A 59 30.72 -25.46 -7.76
N ARG A 60 29.89 -25.88 -6.80
CA ARG A 60 29.26 -27.21 -6.75
C ARG A 60 27.91 -27.15 -6.06
N SER A 61 27.09 -28.17 -6.26
CA SER A 61 25.83 -28.33 -5.52
C SER A 61 25.54 -29.80 -5.22
N PRO A 62 24.76 -30.11 -4.16
CA PRO A 62 24.34 -31.48 -3.85
C PRO A 62 23.62 -32.19 -5.01
N SER A 63 22.88 -31.43 -5.84
CA SER A 63 22.06 -31.99 -6.92
C SER A 63 22.78 -32.12 -8.26
N ALA A 64 23.72 -31.22 -8.57
CA ALA A 64 24.36 -31.15 -9.90
C ALA A 64 25.87 -31.45 -9.89
N GLY A 65 26.45 -31.76 -8.72
CA GLY A 65 27.88 -32.01 -8.60
C GLY A 65 28.72 -30.76 -8.85
N ALA A 66 29.89 -30.91 -9.49
CA ALA A 66 30.77 -29.79 -9.84
C ALA A 66 30.20 -28.99 -11.02
N LEU A 67 29.95 -27.70 -10.80
CA LEU A 67 29.43 -26.74 -11.77
C LEU A 67 30.53 -25.85 -12.37
N ALA A 68 31.66 -25.74 -11.69
CA ALA A 68 32.83 -25.01 -12.15
C ALA A 68 34.13 -25.66 -11.65
N ALA A 69 35.25 -25.39 -12.30
CA ALA A 69 36.54 -25.97 -11.94
C ALA A 69 37.02 -25.46 -10.57
N ALA A 70 37.82 -26.25 -9.85
CA ALA A 70 38.32 -25.88 -8.52
C ALA A 70 39.10 -24.54 -8.49
N GLY A 71 39.66 -24.12 -9.62
CA GLY A 71 40.37 -22.83 -9.81
C GLY A 71 39.51 -21.69 -10.36
N THR A 72 38.18 -21.75 -10.26
CA THR A 72 37.28 -20.67 -10.71
C THR A 72 37.66 -19.34 -10.05
N ASP A 73 37.96 -18.31 -10.86
CA ASP A 73 38.21 -16.96 -10.38
C ASP A 73 36.88 -16.29 -10.00
N VAL A 74 36.52 -16.41 -8.72
CA VAL A 74 35.29 -15.84 -8.15
C VAL A 74 35.27 -14.31 -8.22
N VAL A 75 36.44 -13.67 -8.22
CA VAL A 75 36.57 -12.21 -8.29
C VAL A 75 36.28 -11.73 -9.71
N ALA A 76 36.90 -12.34 -10.72
CA ALA A 76 36.63 -12.02 -12.12
C ALA A 76 35.15 -12.23 -12.47
N ARG A 77 34.56 -13.33 -12.00
CA ARG A 77 33.14 -13.63 -12.21
C ARG A 77 32.22 -12.63 -11.52
N ALA A 78 32.49 -12.26 -10.28
CA ALA A 78 31.69 -11.25 -9.56
C ALA A 78 31.69 -9.89 -10.29
N ARG A 79 32.85 -9.46 -10.81
CA ARG A 79 32.96 -8.25 -11.65
C ARG A 79 32.15 -8.37 -12.94
N ALA A 80 32.16 -9.53 -13.58
CA ALA A 80 31.36 -9.76 -14.78
C ALA A 80 29.84 -9.73 -14.49
N TYR A 81 29.40 -10.27 -13.35
CA TYR A 81 28.01 -10.16 -12.89
C TYR A 81 27.60 -8.71 -12.64
N GLU A 82 28.42 -7.93 -11.93
CA GLU A 82 28.17 -6.51 -11.69
C GLU A 82 28.12 -5.71 -13.02
N ALA A 83 29.09 -5.92 -13.91
CA ALA A 83 29.11 -5.28 -15.23
C ALA A 83 27.91 -5.68 -16.12
N GLY A 84 27.34 -6.87 -15.89
CA GLY A 84 26.11 -7.33 -16.53
C GLY A 84 24.83 -6.74 -15.93
N GLY A 85 24.94 -5.99 -14.83
CA GLY A 85 23.83 -5.31 -14.16
C GLY A 85 23.17 -6.11 -13.04
N ALA A 86 23.83 -7.14 -12.47
CA ALA A 86 23.33 -7.82 -11.29
C ALA A 86 23.17 -6.83 -10.12
N ALA A 87 22.05 -6.88 -9.41
CA ALA A 87 21.77 -5.97 -8.30
C ALA A 87 22.49 -6.41 -7.01
N ILE A 88 22.69 -7.72 -6.84
CA ILE A 88 23.34 -8.35 -5.68
C ILE A 88 24.17 -9.53 -6.20
N VAL A 89 25.33 -9.77 -5.59
CA VAL A 89 26.12 -10.99 -5.82
C VAL A 89 25.94 -11.93 -4.63
N SER A 90 25.50 -13.16 -4.88
CA SER A 90 25.37 -14.22 -3.86
C SER A 90 26.59 -15.12 -3.89
N VAL A 91 27.26 -15.29 -2.75
CA VAL A 91 28.46 -16.12 -2.61
C VAL A 91 28.16 -17.28 -1.67
N LEU A 92 28.34 -18.51 -2.15
CA LEU A 92 28.29 -19.69 -1.29
C LEU A 92 29.52 -19.71 -0.39
N VAL A 93 29.29 -19.82 0.92
CA VAL A 93 30.37 -19.82 1.95
C VAL A 93 30.68 -21.24 2.44
N GLU A 94 29.71 -22.13 2.36
CA GLU A 94 29.81 -23.48 2.89
C GLU A 94 30.76 -24.36 2.04
N SER A 95 31.69 -25.04 2.71
CA SER A 95 32.83 -25.69 2.06
C SER A 95 32.53 -27.12 1.60
N HIS A 96 31.76 -27.91 2.35
CA HIS A 96 31.59 -29.33 2.10
C HIS A 96 30.71 -29.63 0.89
N TRP A 97 29.55 -28.98 0.79
CA TRP A 97 28.54 -29.21 -0.24
C TRP A 97 28.66 -28.25 -1.41
N PHE A 98 29.07 -27.00 -1.14
CA PHE A 98 29.12 -25.92 -2.14
C PHE A 98 30.53 -25.49 -2.55
N GLY A 99 31.57 -25.93 -1.84
CA GLY A 99 32.97 -25.63 -2.17
C GLY A 99 33.30 -24.14 -2.04
N GLY A 100 32.57 -23.44 -1.18
CA GLY A 100 32.76 -22.03 -0.86
C GLY A 100 33.69 -21.81 0.34
N SER A 101 33.94 -20.54 0.66
CA SER A 101 34.73 -20.15 1.83
C SER A 101 34.45 -18.70 2.26
N LEU A 102 34.82 -18.36 3.50
CA LEU A 102 34.83 -16.97 3.98
C LEU A 102 35.84 -16.09 3.23
N THR A 103 36.91 -16.69 2.72
CA THR A 103 37.91 -16.00 1.90
C THR A 103 37.32 -15.57 0.56
N ASP A 104 36.51 -16.43 -0.08
CA ASP A 104 35.80 -16.09 -1.31
C ASP A 104 34.84 -14.91 -1.09
N LEU A 105 34.07 -14.95 0.00
CA LEU A 105 33.16 -13.88 0.39
C LEU A 105 33.90 -12.54 0.57
N SER A 106 35.02 -12.56 1.30
CA SER A 106 35.84 -11.37 1.56
C SER A 106 36.45 -10.81 0.27
N ALA A 107 36.97 -11.69 -0.60
CA ALA A 107 37.57 -11.31 -1.87
C ALA A 107 36.54 -10.71 -2.83
N VAL A 108 35.34 -11.30 -2.94
CA VAL A 108 34.25 -10.77 -3.75
C VAL A 108 33.78 -9.41 -3.22
N ARG A 109 33.59 -9.28 -1.91
CA ARG A 109 33.15 -8.03 -1.28
C ARG A 109 34.12 -6.86 -1.52
N ALA A 110 35.42 -7.15 -1.58
CA ALA A 110 36.45 -6.16 -1.90
C ALA A 110 36.47 -5.77 -3.39
N ALA A 111 35.97 -6.64 -4.28
CA ALA A 111 36.10 -6.49 -5.73
C ALA A 111 34.91 -5.85 -6.45
N VAL A 112 33.71 -5.89 -5.86
CA VAL A 112 32.47 -5.32 -6.43
C VAL A 112 31.96 -4.16 -5.60
N THR A 113 31.09 -3.32 -6.16
CA THR A 113 30.40 -2.22 -5.46
C THR A 113 28.97 -2.57 -5.01
N VAL A 114 28.33 -3.54 -5.67
CA VAL A 114 27.02 -4.06 -5.28
C VAL A 114 27.05 -4.83 -3.94
N PRO A 115 25.90 -4.95 -3.23
CA PRO A 115 25.79 -5.75 -2.01
C PRO A 115 26.13 -7.23 -2.24
N VAL A 116 26.70 -7.87 -1.21
CA VAL A 116 27.08 -9.29 -1.25
C VAL A 116 26.28 -10.11 -0.24
N LEU A 117 25.57 -11.13 -0.73
CA LEU A 117 24.83 -12.12 0.06
C LEU A 117 25.74 -13.29 0.44
N ALA A 118 25.89 -13.53 1.74
CA ALA A 118 26.47 -14.76 2.26
C ALA A 118 25.43 -15.88 2.26
N LYS A 119 25.58 -16.83 1.33
CA LYS A 119 24.71 -18.00 1.21
C LYS A 119 25.31 -19.17 1.98
N GLU A 120 24.79 -19.38 3.18
CA GLU A 120 25.31 -20.30 4.20
C GLU A 120 24.16 -21.01 4.93
N PHE A 121 24.44 -22.19 5.50
CA PHE A 121 23.55 -22.85 6.45
C PHE A 121 23.83 -22.32 7.86
N VAL A 122 23.15 -21.23 8.24
CA VAL A 122 23.26 -20.70 9.60
C VAL A 122 22.55 -21.63 10.58
N VAL A 123 23.32 -22.33 11.40
CA VAL A 123 22.86 -23.28 12.43
C VAL A 123 23.27 -22.84 13.85
N ASP A 124 24.23 -21.94 13.97
CA ASP A 124 24.70 -21.32 15.22
C ASP A 124 24.67 -19.78 15.08
N PRO A 125 24.07 -19.03 16.03
CA PRO A 125 24.04 -17.56 16.00
C PRO A 125 25.42 -16.89 15.90
N ARG A 126 26.50 -17.55 16.36
CA ARG A 126 27.88 -17.06 16.28
C ARG A 126 28.38 -16.94 14.83
N GLN A 127 27.75 -17.60 13.87
CA GLN A 127 28.07 -17.43 12.44
C GLN A 127 27.73 -16.02 11.94
N LEU A 128 26.70 -15.36 12.47
CA LEU A 128 26.27 -14.03 11.99
C LEU A 128 27.39 -12.98 12.07
N PRO A 129 28.03 -12.74 13.24
CA PRO A 129 29.13 -11.80 13.31
C PRO A 129 30.38 -12.24 12.53
N LEU A 130 30.60 -13.54 12.37
CA LEU A 130 31.70 -14.04 11.54
C LEU A 130 31.49 -13.68 10.06
N LEU A 131 30.29 -13.90 9.52
CA LEU A 131 29.91 -13.54 8.15
C LEU A 131 29.97 -12.03 7.94
N ARG A 132 29.51 -11.25 8.93
CA ARG A 132 29.60 -9.79 8.90
C ARG A 132 31.05 -9.30 8.89
N ALA A 133 31.92 -9.89 9.70
CA ALA A 133 33.35 -9.59 9.73
C ALA A 133 34.04 -9.90 8.38
N ALA A 134 33.58 -10.94 7.68
CA ALA A 134 34.02 -11.27 6.32
C ALA A 134 33.41 -10.37 5.22
N GLY A 135 32.60 -9.38 5.60
CA GLY A 135 32.07 -8.37 4.68
C GLY A 135 30.72 -8.69 4.05
N ALA A 136 29.97 -9.69 4.56
CA ALA A 136 28.59 -9.90 4.13
C ALA A 136 27.73 -8.65 4.37
N ASP A 137 26.88 -8.34 3.40
CA ASP A 137 25.83 -7.30 3.51
C ASP A 137 24.45 -7.94 3.72
N LEU A 138 24.25 -9.16 3.19
CA LEU A 138 23.07 -10.00 3.45
C LEU A 138 23.46 -11.38 3.96
N VAL A 139 22.52 -12.05 4.62
CA VAL A 139 22.68 -13.45 5.05
C VAL A 139 21.44 -14.27 4.72
N LEU A 140 21.64 -15.50 4.22
CA LEU A 140 20.57 -16.48 4.05
C LEU A 140 20.20 -17.11 5.38
N LEU A 141 18.91 -17.13 5.71
CA LEU A 141 18.36 -17.86 6.85
C LEU A 141 17.25 -18.81 6.37
N LEU A 142 17.40 -20.11 6.62
CA LEU A 142 16.42 -21.11 6.21
C LEU A 142 15.35 -21.29 7.29
N ALA A 143 14.09 -21.03 6.93
CA ALA A 143 12.95 -21.27 7.83
C ALA A 143 12.76 -22.76 8.18
N ALA A 144 13.34 -23.65 7.36
CA ALA A 144 13.38 -25.10 7.60
C ALA A 144 14.27 -25.51 8.78
N LEU A 145 15.34 -24.75 9.07
CA LEU A 145 16.34 -25.10 10.08
C LEU A 145 15.99 -24.60 11.49
N HIS A 146 15.05 -23.65 11.59
CA HIS A 146 14.80 -22.91 12.82
C HIS A 146 13.31 -22.90 13.20
N PRO A 147 12.97 -23.16 14.47
CA PRO A 147 11.62 -22.88 14.95
C PRO A 147 11.33 -21.37 14.91
N ALA A 148 10.05 -20.99 14.81
CA ALA A 148 9.63 -19.59 14.57
C ALA A 148 10.26 -18.57 15.54
N ARG A 149 10.37 -18.91 16.82
CA ARG A 149 10.99 -18.04 17.85
C ARG A 149 12.48 -17.86 17.63
N ALA A 150 13.21 -18.93 17.30
CA ALA A 150 14.63 -18.86 17.03
C ALA A 150 14.91 -18.08 15.74
N LEU A 151 14.12 -18.33 14.69
CA LEU A 151 14.20 -17.60 13.41
C LEU A 151 13.99 -16.10 13.60
N ARG A 152 12.95 -15.69 14.35
CA ARG A 152 12.73 -14.28 14.70
C ARG A 152 13.92 -13.68 15.45
N SER A 153 14.52 -14.42 16.38
CA SER A 153 15.72 -13.95 17.10
C SER A 153 16.93 -13.81 16.18
N LEU A 154 17.14 -14.73 15.23
CA LEU A 154 18.23 -14.65 14.25
C LEU A 154 18.04 -13.46 13.31
N VAL A 155 16.81 -13.23 12.83
CA VAL A 155 16.47 -12.06 12.01
C VAL A 155 16.78 -10.74 12.74
N GLY A 156 16.41 -10.64 14.02
CA GLY A 156 16.74 -9.48 14.86
C GLY A 156 18.25 -9.28 14.98
N ARG A 157 18.97 -10.33 15.39
CA ARG A 157 20.44 -10.28 15.57
C ARG A 157 21.20 -9.96 14.28
N ALA A 158 20.75 -10.49 13.15
CA ALA A 158 21.34 -10.18 11.85
C ALA A 158 21.24 -8.68 11.56
N ARG A 159 20.06 -8.10 11.77
CA ARG A 159 19.84 -6.66 11.58
C ARG A 159 20.64 -5.79 12.54
N ASP A 160 20.75 -6.19 13.80
CA ASP A 160 21.58 -5.48 14.80
C ASP A 160 23.05 -5.40 14.36
N LEU A 161 23.53 -6.39 13.60
CA LEU A 161 24.88 -6.44 13.02
C LEU A 161 24.99 -5.75 11.65
N GLY A 162 23.89 -5.22 11.13
CA GLY A 162 23.82 -4.62 9.79
C GLY A 162 23.74 -5.62 8.64
N LEU A 163 23.41 -6.90 8.91
CA LEU A 163 23.12 -7.90 7.88
C LEU A 163 21.63 -7.89 7.55
N GLU A 164 21.25 -7.70 6.28
CA GLU A 164 19.85 -7.88 5.89
C GLU A 164 19.55 -9.39 5.69
N PRO A 165 18.61 -9.98 6.46
CA PRO A 165 18.28 -11.39 6.33
C PRO A 165 17.35 -11.65 5.14
N LEU A 166 17.78 -12.54 4.24
CA LEU A 166 16.92 -13.21 3.27
C LEU A 166 16.41 -14.51 3.92
N VAL A 167 15.11 -14.57 4.25
CA VAL A 167 14.53 -15.75 4.88
C VAL A 167 13.87 -16.65 3.84
N GLU A 168 14.47 -17.81 3.62
CA GLU A 168 14.04 -18.77 2.60
C GLU A 168 13.00 -19.76 3.15
N ALA A 169 11.97 -20.01 2.34
CA ALA A 169 10.91 -20.99 2.59
C ALA A 169 10.59 -21.77 1.30
N HIS A 170 10.25 -23.06 1.44
CA HIS A 170 9.82 -23.89 0.31
C HIS A 170 8.39 -24.44 0.43
N ASP A 171 7.77 -24.37 1.61
CA ASP A 171 6.39 -24.82 1.83
C ASP A 171 5.59 -23.77 2.60
N ARG A 172 4.27 -23.99 2.71
CA ARG A 172 3.38 -23.04 3.39
C ARG A 172 3.73 -22.85 4.87
N ARG A 173 4.13 -23.92 5.55
CA ARG A 173 4.43 -23.88 6.99
C ARG A 173 5.71 -23.11 7.26
N GLU A 174 6.71 -23.27 6.41
CA GLU A 174 7.93 -22.47 6.43
C GLU A 174 7.68 -21.02 6.08
N LEU A 175 6.84 -20.77 5.08
CA LEU A 175 6.47 -19.43 4.71
C LEU A 175 5.78 -18.70 5.87
N ASP A 176 4.86 -19.35 6.58
CA ASP A 176 4.23 -18.78 7.77
C ASP A 176 5.28 -18.41 8.85
N ARG A 177 6.31 -19.25 9.05
CA ARG A 177 7.44 -18.93 9.94
C ARG A 177 8.28 -17.76 9.43
N ALA A 178 8.56 -17.73 8.13
CA ALA A 178 9.32 -16.67 7.49
C ALA A 178 8.61 -15.31 7.60
N LEU A 179 7.31 -15.27 7.32
CA LEU A 179 6.48 -14.07 7.47
C LEU A 179 6.45 -13.59 8.93
N ALA A 180 6.23 -14.52 9.87
CA ALA A 180 6.19 -14.23 11.29
C ALA A 180 7.54 -13.72 11.82
N SER A 181 8.67 -14.08 11.20
CA SER A 181 10.01 -13.66 11.65
C SER A 181 10.25 -12.15 11.58
N GLY A 182 9.45 -11.44 10.76
CA GLY A 182 9.63 -10.00 10.50
C GLY A 182 10.69 -9.68 9.45
N ALA A 183 11.20 -10.68 8.72
CA ALA A 183 12.15 -10.49 7.61
C ALA A 183 11.53 -9.69 6.45
N ARG A 184 12.30 -8.76 5.87
CA ARG A 184 11.82 -7.90 4.76
C ARG A 184 11.94 -8.61 3.41
N LEU A 185 12.97 -9.43 3.28
CA LEU A 185 13.25 -10.27 2.12
C LEU A 185 12.80 -11.71 2.40
N ILE A 186 11.86 -12.20 1.59
CA ILE A 186 11.37 -13.58 1.64
C ILE A 186 11.85 -14.30 0.39
N GLY A 187 12.63 -15.36 0.58
CA GLY A 187 13.08 -16.26 -0.46
C GLY A 187 12.08 -17.38 -0.67
N LEU A 188 11.57 -17.56 -1.89
CA LEU A 188 10.67 -18.65 -2.26
C LEU A 188 11.44 -19.61 -3.16
N ASN A 189 11.77 -20.78 -2.61
CA ASN A 189 12.63 -21.74 -3.30
C ASN A 189 11.80 -22.81 -4.03
N ASN A 190 12.00 -22.90 -5.35
CA ASN A 190 11.39 -23.96 -6.18
C ASN A 190 11.95 -25.34 -5.88
N ARG A 191 13.13 -25.43 -5.25
CA ARG A 191 13.76 -26.69 -4.86
C ARG A 191 13.42 -27.04 -3.42
N ASP A 192 12.94 -28.27 -3.20
CA ASP A 192 12.81 -28.81 -1.84
C ASP A 192 14.17 -29.35 -1.40
N LEU A 193 14.75 -28.82 -0.33
CA LEU A 193 16.06 -29.29 0.17
C LEU A 193 15.97 -30.64 0.91
N ARG A 194 14.77 -31.12 1.23
CA ARG A 194 14.53 -32.43 1.83
C ARG A 194 14.55 -33.55 0.79
N THR A 195 14.10 -33.27 -0.43
CA THR A 195 13.99 -34.26 -1.53
C THR A 195 14.88 -33.95 -2.75
N LEU A 196 15.43 -32.74 -2.82
CA LEU A 196 16.17 -32.15 -3.95
C LEU A 196 15.35 -31.93 -5.23
N GLU A 197 14.05 -32.24 -5.23
CA GLU A 197 13.14 -32.06 -6.35
C GLU A 197 12.88 -30.58 -6.63
N VAL A 198 12.82 -30.24 -7.92
CA VAL A 198 12.53 -28.87 -8.40
C VAL A 198 11.15 -28.84 -9.02
N ASP A 199 10.30 -27.99 -8.48
CA ASP A 199 8.98 -27.66 -9.01
C ASP A 199 8.99 -26.20 -9.45
N ALA A 200 8.94 -25.96 -10.77
CA ALA A 200 9.10 -24.64 -11.36
C ALA A 200 7.96 -23.65 -11.01
N GLU A 201 6.82 -24.15 -10.54
CA GLU A 201 5.64 -23.35 -10.19
C GLU A 201 5.49 -23.15 -8.68
N ARG A 202 6.29 -23.83 -7.85
CA ARG A 202 6.16 -23.78 -6.39
C ARG A 202 6.31 -22.37 -5.83
N ALA A 203 7.35 -21.64 -6.23
CA ALA A 203 7.56 -20.27 -5.78
C ALA A 203 6.38 -19.38 -6.22
N VAL A 204 5.87 -19.57 -7.43
CA VAL A 204 4.70 -18.85 -7.95
C VAL A 204 3.47 -19.11 -7.08
N ARG A 205 3.19 -20.37 -6.72
CA ARG A 205 2.07 -20.72 -5.83
C ARG A 205 2.24 -20.16 -4.41
N LEU A 206 3.47 -20.05 -3.92
CA LEU A 206 3.76 -19.47 -2.62
C LEU A 206 3.70 -17.93 -2.61
N ARG A 207 3.98 -17.28 -3.75
CA ARG A 207 4.01 -15.82 -3.88
C ARG A 207 2.70 -15.16 -3.49
N ASP A 208 1.56 -15.77 -3.80
CA ASP A 208 0.24 -15.23 -3.47
C ASP A 208 -0.03 -15.11 -1.97
N PHE A 209 0.74 -15.81 -1.17
CA PHE A 209 0.62 -15.79 0.28
C PHE A 209 1.55 -14.78 0.94
N VAL A 210 2.43 -14.15 0.16
CA VAL A 210 3.30 -13.07 0.61
C VAL A 210 2.61 -11.74 0.33
N SER A 211 2.40 -10.96 1.38
CA SER A 211 1.86 -9.60 1.24
C SER A 211 2.87 -8.66 0.59
N ASP A 212 2.37 -7.63 -0.10
CA ASP A 212 3.20 -6.66 -0.84
C ASP A 212 4.08 -5.76 0.06
N ASP A 213 4.02 -5.95 1.38
CA ASP A 213 4.94 -5.34 2.36
C ASP A 213 6.27 -6.06 2.47
N ARG A 214 6.46 -7.15 1.72
CA ARG A 214 7.71 -7.93 1.62
C ARG A 214 8.27 -7.87 0.21
N LEU A 215 9.58 -7.98 0.12
CA LEU A 215 10.31 -8.13 -1.14
C LEU A 215 10.49 -9.62 -1.33
N VAL A 216 10.04 -10.11 -2.48
CA VAL A 216 10.00 -11.55 -2.73
C VAL A 216 11.07 -11.92 -3.75
N VAL A 217 11.94 -12.84 -3.35
CA VAL A 217 13.01 -13.39 -4.16
C VAL A 217 12.60 -14.78 -4.62
N ALA A 218 12.52 -15.01 -5.93
CA ALA A 218 12.34 -16.36 -6.47
C ALA A 218 13.69 -17.06 -6.61
N GLU A 219 13.76 -18.33 -6.18
CA GLU A 219 15.01 -19.09 -6.15
C GLU A 219 14.88 -20.46 -6.82
N SER A 220 15.98 -20.92 -7.43
CA SER A 220 16.13 -22.22 -8.11
C SER A 220 15.24 -22.42 -9.35
N GLY A 221 15.64 -23.35 -10.23
CA GLY A 221 14.85 -23.76 -11.39
C GLY A 221 14.90 -22.82 -12.60
N VAL A 222 15.72 -21.76 -12.56
CA VAL A 222 15.89 -20.83 -13.69
C VAL A 222 16.94 -21.34 -14.67
N ARG A 223 16.54 -21.59 -15.92
CA ARG A 223 17.44 -21.96 -17.01
C ARG A 223 17.62 -20.86 -18.06
N GLU A 224 16.61 -20.01 -18.21
CA GLU A 224 16.52 -19.05 -19.33
C GLU A 224 15.80 -17.76 -18.92
N PRO A 225 16.05 -16.63 -19.62
CA PRO A 225 15.51 -15.32 -19.24
C PRO A 225 13.97 -15.23 -19.21
N ARG A 226 13.24 -16.02 -20.01
CA ARG A 226 11.76 -16.02 -19.98
C ARG A 226 11.20 -16.43 -18.60
N THR A 227 11.91 -17.33 -17.93
CA THR A 227 12.08 -17.45 -16.47
C THR A 227 11.61 -16.25 -15.65
N VAL A 228 12.50 -15.27 -15.70
CA VAL A 228 12.48 -14.03 -14.97
C VAL A 228 11.34 -13.13 -15.44
N ALA A 229 11.09 -13.07 -16.74
CA ALA A 229 9.95 -12.30 -17.26
C ALA A 229 8.60 -12.83 -16.73
N GLY A 230 8.46 -14.16 -16.61
CA GLY A 230 7.31 -14.80 -16.00
C GLY A 230 7.15 -14.43 -14.52
N TRP A 231 8.22 -14.59 -13.72
CA TRP A 231 8.17 -14.22 -12.30
C TRP A 231 7.90 -12.74 -12.04
N ARG A 232 8.43 -11.84 -12.89
CA ARG A 232 8.09 -10.41 -12.85
C ARG A 232 6.58 -10.20 -13.00
N ALA A 233 5.95 -10.91 -13.95
CA ALA A 233 4.51 -10.80 -14.19
C ALA A 233 3.67 -11.26 -13.00
N VAL A 234 4.20 -12.17 -12.16
CA VAL A 234 3.53 -12.63 -10.92
C VAL A 234 3.97 -11.87 -9.67
N GLY A 235 4.69 -10.75 -9.82
CA GLY A 235 4.96 -9.82 -8.73
C GLY A 235 6.16 -10.18 -7.84
N PHE A 236 7.14 -10.92 -8.36
CA PHE A 236 8.45 -11.06 -7.71
C PHE A 236 9.32 -9.83 -7.92
N ASP A 237 10.09 -9.46 -6.89
CA ASP A 237 10.98 -8.29 -6.90
C ASP A 237 12.41 -8.67 -7.29
N ALA A 238 12.81 -9.93 -7.08
CA ALA A 238 14.11 -10.43 -7.50
C ALA A 238 14.09 -11.90 -7.90
N ALA A 239 15.10 -12.30 -8.69
CA ALA A 239 15.39 -13.70 -8.98
C ALA A 239 16.83 -14.03 -8.61
N LEU A 240 17.02 -15.09 -7.82
CA LEU A 240 18.33 -15.64 -7.51
C LEU A 240 18.68 -16.73 -8.53
N VAL A 241 19.70 -16.44 -9.36
CA VAL A 241 20.11 -17.31 -10.48
C VAL A 241 21.57 -17.69 -10.32
N GLY A 242 21.84 -18.99 -10.26
CA GLY A 242 23.20 -19.54 -10.18
C GLY A 242 23.55 -20.42 -11.36
N GLU A 243 22.97 -21.62 -11.43
CA GLU A 243 23.33 -22.68 -12.40
C GLU A 243 23.34 -22.19 -13.86
N ALA A 244 22.33 -21.42 -14.28
CA ALA A 244 22.25 -20.89 -15.64
C ALA A 244 23.28 -19.79 -15.96
N LEU A 245 23.85 -19.13 -14.95
CA LEU A 245 24.94 -18.18 -15.11
C LEU A 245 26.30 -18.88 -15.10
N MET A 246 26.47 -19.90 -14.26
CA MET A 246 27.68 -20.73 -14.23
C MET A 246 27.90 -21.46 -15.57
N ALA A 247 26.83 -21.82 -16.28
CA ALA A 247 26.89 -22.43 -17.61
C ALA A 247 27.48 -21.54 -18.73
N ALA A 248 27.70 -20.24 -18.48
CA ALA A 248 28.34 -19.34 -19.44
C ALA A 248 29.87 -19.55 -19.57
N GLY A 249 30.46 -20.47 -18.80
CA GLY A 249 31.91 -20.69 -18.76
C GLY A 249 32.65 -19.63 -17.94
N GLU A 250 33.97 -19.56 -18.08
CA GLU A 250 34.87 -18.66 -17.33
C GLU A 250 35.21 -17.35 -18.07
N GLU A 251 34.82 -17.22 -19.34
CA GLU A 251 35.13 -16.05 -20.15
C GLU A 251 34.29 -14.83 -19.68
N PRO A 252 34.91 -13.72 -19.22
CA PRO A 252 34.19 -12.61 -18.59
C PRO A 252 33.10 -11.95 -19.46
N ASP A 253 33.32 -11.84 -20.77
CA ASP A 253 32.36 -11.20 -21.67
C ASP A 253 31.09 -12.05 -21.88
N ALA A 254 31.24 -13.36 -21.97
CA ALA A 254 30.15 -14.33 -22.04
C ALA A 254 29.32 -14.31 -20.74
N VAL A 255 29.99 -14.26 -19.59
CA VAL A 255 29.34 -14.15 -18.27
C VAL A 255 28.57 -12.83 -18.17
N ARG A 256 29.17 -11.70 -18.58
CA ARG A 256 28.52 -10.38 -18.62
C ARG A 256 27.29 -10.40 -19.52
N ALA A 257 27.41 -10.92 -20.74
CA ALA A 257 26.33 -10.96 -21.72
C ALA A 257 25.15 -11.83 -21.25
N ARG A 258 25.45 -13.01 -20.67
CA ARG A 258 24.43 -13.90 -20.08
C ARG A 258 23.70 -13.21 -18.93
N THR A 259 24.43 -12.54 -18.06
CA THR A 259 23.86 -11.78 -16.93
C THR A 259 22.96 -10.66 -17.43
N ALA A 260 23.41 -9.87 -18.42
CA ALA A 260 22.63 -8.79 -19.00
C ALA A 260 21.31 -9.27 -19.64
N ALA A 261 21.29 -10.47 -20.22
CA ALA A 261 20.05 -11.06 -20.76
C ALA A 261 19.00 -11.34 -19.67
N PHE A 262 19.41 -11.83 -18.50
CA PHE A 262 18.51 -12.03 -17.36
C PHE A 262 18.04 -10.69 -16.76
N VAL A 263 18.94 -9.71 -16.65
CA VAL A 263 18.60 -8.35 -16.19
C VAL A 263 17.59 -7.69 -17.13
N ALA A 264 17.77 -7.83 -18.45
CA ALA A 264 16.86 -7.26 -19.44
C ALA A 264 15.44 -7.86 -19.33
N ALA A 265 15.34 -9.19 -19.12
CA ALA A 265 14.04 -9.86 -18.94
C ALA A 265 13.28 -9.42 -17.68
N GLY A 266 14.00 -8.91 -16.67
CA GLY A 266 13.42 -8.36 -15.45
C GLY A 266 12.91 -6.92 -15.56
N ARG A 267 13.20 -6.20 -16.65
CA ARG A 267 12.74 -4.81 -16.82
C ARG A 267 11.23 -4.74 -17.08
N PRO A 268 10.51 -3.75 -16.51
CA PRO A 268 9.11 -3.53 -16.85
C PRO A 268 8.99 -3.08 -18.32
N PRO A 269 7.95 -3.51 -19.06
CA PRO A 269 7.65 -2.99 -20.38
C PRO A 269 7.23 -1.52 -20.27
N SER A 270 7.19 -0.81 -21.41
CA SER A 270 6.75 0.58 -21.44
C SER A 270 5.29 0.72 -20.97
N ALA A 271 4.89 1.90 -20.50
CA ALA A 271 3.54 2.16 -19.95
C ALA A 271 2.38 1.87 -20.94
N ALA A 272 2.67 1.72 -22.24
CA ALA A 272 1.68 1.32 -23.24
C ALA A 272 1.34 -0.19 -23.22
N ASP A 273 2.18 -1.02 -22.59
CA ASP A 273 2.14 -2.49 -22.69
C ASP A 273 2.00 -3.19 -21.32
N ASP A 274 1.44 -2.52 -20.31
CA ASP A 274 1.25 -3.08 -18.95
C ASP A 274 -0.24 -3.28 -18.60
N PRO A 275 -0.83 -4.45 -18.93
CA PRO A 275 -2.19 -4.80 -18.53
C PRO A 275 -2.38 -4.86 -17.00
N ALA A 276 -1.33 -5.09 -16.21
CA ALA A 276 -1.44 -5.20 -14.75
C ALA A 276 -1.60 -3.84 -14.07
N ALA A 277 -1.10 -2.76 -14.70
CA ALA A 277 -1.38 -1.40 -14.29
C ALA A 277 -2.83 -0.96 -14.57
N ALA A 278 -3.49 -1.55 -15.57
CA ALA A 278 -4.87 -1.26 -15.92
C ALA A 278 -5.90 -1.86 -14.94
N ASP A 279 -5.52 -2.84 -14.12
CA ASP A 279 -6.46 -3.75 -13.44
C ASP A 279 -6.56 -3.57 -11.91
N ARG A 280 -6.36 -2.34 -11.39
CA ARG A 280 -6.56 -2.06 -9.95
C ARG A 280 -8.02 -2.23 -9.49
N ALA A 281 -8.99 -2.20 -10.41
CA ALA A 281 -10.39 -2.46 -10.14
C ALA A 281 -10.82 -3.75 -10.85
N PRO A 282 -11.30 -4.78 -10.13
CA PRO A 282 -11.79 -6.02 -10.74
C PRO A 282 -12.88 -5.74 -11.78
N PHE A 283 -12.82 -6.41 -12.93
CA PHE A 283 -13.85 -6.34 -13.98
C PHE A 283 -15.18 -6.88 -13.46
N VAL A 284 -16.28 -6.12 -13.55
CA VAL A 284 -17.59 -6.50 -13.01
C VAL A 284 -18.62 -6.70 -14.12
N LYS A 285 -19.18 -7.91 -14.18
CA LYS A 285 -20.25 -8.27 -15.11
C LYS A 285 -21.56 -8.56 -14.38
N ILE A 286 -22.65 -8.00 -14.90
CA ILE A 286 -24.03 -8.30 -14.46
C ILE A 286 -24.71 -9.16 -15.54
N CYS A 287 -24.86 -10.45 -15.29
CA CYS A 287 -25.34 -11.42 -16.27
C CYS A 287 -26.84 -11.73 -16.13
N GLY A 288 -27.47 -12.06 -17.25
CA GLY A 288 -28.86 -12.51 -17.31
C GLY A 288 -29.83 -11.38 -16.96
N VAL A 289 -29.59 -10.21 -17.53
CA VAL A 289 -30.50 -9.06 -17.47
C VAL A 289 -31.67 -9.31 -18.41
N THR A 290 -32.89 -9.14 -17.92
CA THR A 290 -34.12 -9.51 -18.64
C THR A 290 -35.01 -8.32 -18.99
N ASP A 291 -34.68 -7.12 -18.51
CA ASP A 291 -35.43 -5.89 -18.71
C ASP A 291 -34.54 -4.64 -18.72
N VAL A 292 -35.10 -3.53 -19.20
CA VAL A 292 -34.41 -2.23 -19.29
C VAL A 292 -34.04 -1.67 -17.92
N PRO A 293 -34.92 -1.67 -16.89
CA PRO A 293 -34.56 -1.16 -15.57
C PRO A 293 -33.35 -1.87 -14.95
N GLY A 294 -33.26 -3.20 -15.06
CA GLY A 294 -32.10 -3.95 -14.58
C GLY A 294 -30.82 -3.61 -15.33
N ALA A 295 -30.90 -3.38 -16.64
CA ALA A 295 -29.77 -2.95 -17.46
C ALA A 295 -29.27 -1.56 -17.04
N LEU A 296 -30.18 -0.60 -16.89
CA LEU A 296 -29.85 0.76 -16.46
C LEU A 296 -29.30 0.80 -15.03
N ALA A 297 -29.77 -0.09 -14.14
CA ALA A 297 -29.18 -0.23 -12.81
C ALA A 297 -27.71 -0.69 -12.89
N ALA A 298 -27.39 -1.66 -13.76
CA ALA A 298 -26.01 -2.09 -13.98
C ALA A 298 -25.12 -0.97 -14.55
N VAL A 299 -25.63 -0.19 -15.52
CA VAL A 299 -24.92 0.99 -16.06
C VAL A 299 -24.63 2.00 -14.94
N ARG A 300 -25.65 2.39 -14.17
CA ARG A 300 -25.52 3.41 -13.09
C ARG A 300 -24.60 2.95 -11.97
N ALA A 301 -24.58 1.65 -11.68
CA ALA A 301 -23.67 1.06 -10.70
C ALA A 301 -22.21 1.02 -11.18
N GLY A 302 -21.97 1.26 -12.48
CA GLY A 302 -20.64 1.21 -13.09
C GLY A 302 -20.19 -0.21 -13.38
N ALA A 303 -21.09 -1.12 -13.76
CA ALA A 303 -20.69 -2.43 -14.29
C ALA A 303 -19.89 -2.26 -15.59
N ASP A 304 -18.95 -3.15 -15.85
CA ASP A 304 -18.10 -3.14 -17.05
C ASP A 304 -18.72 -3.96 -18.19
N ALA A 305 -19.64 -4.89 -17.86
CA ALA A 305 -20.40 -5.66 -18.83
C ALA A 305 -21.81 -6.07 -18.37
N ILE A 306 -22.69 -6.25 -19.35
CA ILE A 306 -24.07 -6.71 -19.19
C ILE A 306 -24.29 -7.95 -20.06
N GLY A 307 -24.71 -9.06 -19.45
CA GLY A 307 -24.99 -10.31 -20.14
C GLY A 307 -26.46 -10.46 -20.55
N LEU A 308 -26.72 -10.67 -21.83
CA LEU A 308 -28.03 -10.98 -22.43
C LEU A 308 -28.10 -12.47 -22.77
N ASN A 309 -29.04 -13.21 -22.19
CA ASN A 309 -29.03 -14.67 -22.27
C ASN A 309 -29.95 -15.20 -23.38
N PHE A 310 -29.40 -16.01 -24.29
CA PHE A 310 -30.11 -16.64 -25.41
C PHE A 310 -30.13 -18.18 -25.31
N VAL A 311 -29.70 -18.75 -24.18
CA VAL A 311 -29.69 -20.19 -23.96
C VAL A 311 -31.14 -20.68 -23.76
N PRO A 312 -31.63 -21.62 -24.60
CA PRO A 312 -32.97 -22.15 -24.48
C PRO A 312 -33.24 -22.81 -23.12
N GLY A 313 -34.47 -22.68 -22.62
CA GLY A 313 -34.91 -23.34 -21.38
C GLY A 313 -34.49 -22.64 -20.08
N THR A 314 -33.58 -21.67 -20.12
CA THR A 314 -33.22 -20.92 -18.90
C THR A 314 -34.31 -19.92 -18.52
N PRO A 315 -34.52 -19.61 -17.22
CA PRO A 315 -35.49 -18.61 -16.80
C PRO A 315 -35.11 -17.17 -17.21
N ARG A 316 -33.91 -16.97 -17.77
CA ARG A 316 -33.35 -15.67 -18.17
C ARG A 316 -33.30 -15.50 -19.69
N VAL A 317 -33.80 -16.47 -20.45
CA VAL A 317 -33.78 -16.44 -21.92
C VAL A 317 -34.55 -15.22 -22.44
N LEU A 318 -33.96 -14.54 -23.40
CA LEU A 318 -34.53 -13.38 -24.07
C LEU A 318 -34.95 -13.73 -25.50
N ASP A 319 -36.09 -13.16 -25.91
CA ASP A 319 -36.40 -12.99 -27.33
C ASP A 319 -35.61 -11.78 -27.90
N GLU A 320 -35.39 -11.80 -29.21
CA GLU A 320 -34.61 -10.78 -29.93
C GLU A 320 -35.17 -9.37 -29.72
N ARG A 321 -36.50 -9.22 -29.71
CA ARG A 321 -37.17 -7.92 -29.51
C ARG A 321 -36.86 -7.32 -28.14
N THR A 322 -36.87 -8.13 -27.09
CA THR A 322 -36.55 -7.68 -25.73
C THR A 322 -35.06 -7.35 -25.61
N ALA A 323 -34.19 -8.17 -26.18
CA ALA A 323 -32.74 -7.91 -26.19
C ALA A 323 -32.40 -6.59 -26.91
N ALA A 324 -33.01 -6.34 -28.08
CA ALA A 324 -32.83 -5.09 -28.82
C ALA A 324 -33.23 -3.85 -28.00
N ARG A 325 -34.36 -3.92 -27.27
CA ARG A 325 -34.78 -2.82 -26.38
C ARG A 325 -33.77 -2.54 -25.28
N ILE A 326 -33.18 -3.58 -24.68
CA ILE A 326 -32.15 -3.44 -23.65
C ILE A 326 -30.89 -2.81 -24.25
N ALA A 327 -30.42 -3.33 -25.39
CA ALA A 327 -29.22 -2.84 -26.06
C ALA A 327 -29.34 -1.34 -26.40
N VAL A 328 -30.45 -0.94 -27.03
CA VAL A 328 -30.74 0.47 -27.35
C VAL A 328 -30.76 1.34 -26.10
N ALA A 329 -31.43 0.89 -25.03
CA ALA A 329 -31.51 1.66 -23.80
C ALA A 329 -30.13 1.84 -23.12
N VAL A 330 -29.29 0.81 -23.09
CA VAL A 330 -27.92 0.88 -22.54
C VAL A 330 -27.07 1.86 -23.33
N ARG A 331 -27.11 1.79 -24.67
CA ARG A 331 -26.33 2.69 -25.54
C ARG A 331 -26.80 4.14 -25.47
N ALA A 332 -28.08 4.39 -25.23
CA ALA A 332 -28.62 5.74 -25.11
C ALA A 332 -28.13 6.48 -23.84
N VAL A 333 -27.73 5.76 -22.79
CA VAL A 333 -27.37 6.38 -21.50
C VAL A 333 -25.87 6.43 -21.19
N ALA A 334 -25.04 5.70 -21.94
CA ALA A 334 -23.60 5.64 -21.69
C ALA A 334 -22.80 5.40 -22.98
N SER A 335 -21.82 6.26 -23.24
CA SER A 335 -20.88 6.14 -24.36
C SER A 335 -19.49 6.67 -23.96
N PRO A 336 -18.46 5.79 -23.83
CA PRO A 336 -18.57 4.33 -23.89
C PRO A 336 -19.35 3.78 -22.69
N GLY A 337 -20.28 2.87 -22.95
CA GLY A 337 -21.06 2.15 -21.92
C GLY A 337 -20.50 0.75 -21.64
N PRO A 338 -21.10 -0.02 -20.73
CA PRO A 338 -20.70 -1.40 -20.48
C PRO A 338 -20.77 -2.25 -21.75
N ARG A 339 -19.94 -3.29 -21.80
CA ARG A 339 -19.97 -4.24 -22.91
C ARG A 339 -21.23 -5.08 -22.88
N LEU A 340 -21.95 -5.13 -24.00
CA LEU A 340 -23.11 -5.98 -24.21
C LEU A 340 -22.64 -7.36 -24.68
N VAL A 341 -22.94 -8.39 -23.89
CA VAL A 341 -22.43 -9.74 -24.13
C VAL A 341 -23.57 -10.73 -24.29
N GLY A 342 -23.66 -11.38 -25.46
CA GLY A 342 -24.64 -12.43 -25.72
C GLY A 342 -24.20 -13.75 -25.14
N VAL A 343 -25.03 -14.39 -24.30
CA VAL A 343 -24.73 -15.69 -23.68
C VAL A 343 -25.42 -16.80 -24.45
N PHE A 344 -24.63 -17.75 -24.96
CA PHE A 344 -25.05 -18.88 -25.77
C PHE A 344 -24.50 -20.18 -25.18
N ALA A 345 -25.12 -21.31 -25.54
CA ALA A 345 -24.61 -22.64 -25.22
C ALA A 345 -24.90 -23.55 -26.41
N ASP A 346 -23.84 -24.12 -26.98
CA ASP A 346 -23.85 -25.09 -28.08
C ASP A 346 -24.63 -24.61 -29.31
N ALA A 347 -24.60 -23.30 -29.55
CA ALA A 347 -25.24 -22.67 -30.71
C ALA A 347 -24.32 -22.68 -31.93
N GLU A 348 -24.91 -22.68 -33.12
CA GLU A 348 -24.15 -22.56 -34.37
C GLU A 348 -23.47 -21.18 -34.49
N PRO A 349 -22.20 -21.11 -34.94
CA PRO A 349 -21.48 -19.84 -35.11
C PRO A 349 -22.20 -18.80 -35.98
N SER A 350 -22.90 -19.22 -37.03
CA SER A 350 -23.70 -18.32 -37.87
C SER A 350 -24.80 -17.63 -37.07
N THR A 351 -25.57 -18.40 -36.29
CA THR A 351 -26.64 -17.88 -35.43
C THR A 351 -26.11 -16.86 -34.42
N MET A 352 -24.96 -17.13 -33.81
CA MET A 352 -24.32 -16.21 -32.86
C MET A 352 -23.88 -14.91 -33.53
N ARG A 353 -23.26 -14.98 -34.72
CA ARG A 353 -22.86 -13.80 -35.50
C ARG A 353 -24.05 -12.95 -35.90
N ASP A 354 -25.07 -13.57 -36.51
CA ASP A 354 -26.25 -12.89 -37.01
C ASP A 354 -26.98 -12.13 -35.89
N LEU A 355 -27.09 -12.74 -34.71
CA LEU A 355 -27.72 -12.10 -33.55
C LEU A 355 -26.83 -11.01 -32.95
N ALA A 356 -25.51 -11.24 -32.87
CA ALA A 356 -24.57 -10.25 -32.37
C ALA A 356 -24.56 -8.98 -33.22
N ASP A 357 -24.59 -9.11 -34.54
CA ASP A 357 -24.59 -7.99 -35.47
C ASP A 357 -25.90 -7.19 -35.40
N ARG A 358 -27.05 -7.86 -35.40
CA ARG A 358 -28.36 -7.17 -35.28
C ARG A 358 -28.53 -6.43 -33.97
N LEU A 359 -27.97 -6.95 -32.88
CA LEU A 359 -28.11 -6.38 -31.53
C LEU A 359 -26.96 -5.45 -31.14
N GLY A 360 -25.89 -5.36 -31.94
CA GLY A 360 -24.69 -4.57 -31.62
C GLY A 360 -23.96 -5.08 -30.37
N LEU A 361 -23.80 -6.40 -30.25
CA LEU A 361 -23.08 -7.04 -29.14
C LEU A 361 -21.56 -6.90 -29.30
N ASP A 362 -20.86 -6.63 -28.19
CA ASP A 362 -19.41 -6.43 -28.17
C ASP A 362 -18.62 -7.74 -27.98
N ALA A 363 -19.29 -8.78 -27.48
CA ALA A 363 -18.72 -10.10 -27.24
C ALA A 363 -19.81 -11.19 -27.22
N VAL A 364 -19.37 -12.43 -27.40
CA VAL A 364 -20.20 -13.62 -27.19
C VAL A 364 -19.63 -14.46 -26.06
N GLN A 365 -20.48 -14.89 -25.14
CA GLN A 365 -20.13 -15.80 -24.05
C GLN A 365 -20.65 -17.20 -24.37
N LEU A 366 -19.76 -18.18 -24.31
CA LEU A 366 -20.01 -19.58 -24.62
C LEU A 366 -20.06 -20.40 -23.33
N ASN A 367 -21.26 -20.84 -22.97
CA ASN A 367 -21.57 -21.55 -21.74
C ASN A 367 -21.63 -23.07 -21.90
N GLY A 368 -21.60 -23.60 -23.13
CA GLY A 368 -21.74 -25.02 -23.44
C GLY A 368 -20.40 -25.77 -23.50
N ASP A 369 -20.41 -26.89 -24.20
CA ASP A 369 -19.27 -27.77 -24.42
C ASP A 369 -18.50 -27.42 -25.71
N GLU A 370 -18.68 -26.19 -26.23
CA GLU A 370 -18.03 -25.75 -27.46
C GLU A 370 -16.49 -25.86 -27.36
N GLY A 371 -15.90 -26.69 -28.22
CA GLY A 371 -14.45 -26.92 -28.30
C GLY A 371 -13.71 -25.95 -29.25
N GLU A 372 -12.43 -26.22 -29.48
CA GLU A 372 -11.51 -25.35 -30.24
C GLU A 372 -11.98 -25.10 -31.68
N THR A 373 -12.59 -26.10 -32.32
CA THR A 373 -13.11 -25.99 -33.69
C THR A 373 -14.24 -24.96 -33.80
N ILE A 374 -15.11 -24.89 -32.81
CA ILE A 374 -16.18 -23.88 -32.76
C ILE A 374 -15.59 -22.51 -32.43
N LEU A 375 -14.68 -22.44 -31.45
CA LEU A 375 -13.99 -21.21 -31.06
C LEU A 375 -13.26 -20.54 -32.22
N ALA A 376 -12.60 -21.32 -33.08
CA ALA A 376 -11.89 -20.82 -34.26
C ALA A 376 -12.82 -20.16 -35.30
N ARG A 377 -14.12 -20.50 -35.30
CA ARG A 377 -15.15 -19.96 -36.20
C ARG A 377 -15.86 -18.72 -35.62
N ILE A 378 -15.55 -18.32 -34.39
CA ILE A 378 -16.14 -17.12 -33.78
C ILE A 378 -15.39 -15.87 -34.25
N GLU A 379 -16.13 -14.92 -34.81
CA GLU A 379 -15.57 -13.69 -35.39
C GLU A 379 -15.49 -12.53 -34.40
N ARG A 380 -16.27 -12.57 -33.32
CA ARG A 380 -16.30 -11.57 -32.25
C ARG A 380 -15.42 -12.00 -31.07
N PRO A 381 -15.04 -11.10 -30.16
CA PRO A 381 -14.39 -11.49 -28.91
C PRO A 381 -15.23 -12.53 -28.16
N ALA A 382 -14.63 -13.68 -27.84
CA ALA A 382 -15.31 -14.79 -27.18
C ALA A 382 -14.95 -14.87 -25.69
N TRP A 383 -15.95 -15.13 -24.85
CA TRP A 383 -15.78 -15.38 -23.42
C TRP A 383 -16.18 -16.83 -23.13
N LYS A 384 -15.24 -17.68 -22.72
CA LYS A 384 -15.51 -19.11 -22.56
C LYS A 384 -15.69 -19.47 -21.08
N VAL A 385 -16.75 -20.21 -20.78
CA VAL A 385 -16.98 -20.73 -19.43
C VAL A 385 -16.26 -22.06 -19.23
N LEU A 386 -15.53 -22.14 -18.12
CA LEU A 386 -14.94 -23.36 -17.58
C LEU A 386 -15.80 -23.82 -16.39
N HIS A 387 -16.40 -25.00 -16.53
CA HIS A 387 -17.21 -25.61 -15.47
C HIS A 387 -16.35 -26.51 -14.57
N LEU A 388 -16.22 -26.15 -13.30
CA LEU A 388 -15.51 -26.96 -12.31
C LEU A 388 -16.47 -27.79 -11.45
N PRO A 389 -16.09 -29.02 -11.04
CA PRO A 389 -16.91 -29.80 -10.12
C PRO A 389 -17.03 -29.10 -8.77
N ALA A 390 -18.22 -29.17 -8.16
CA ALA A 390 -18.47 -28.60 -6.83
C ALA A 390 -17.65 -29.31 -5.73
N VAL A 391 -17.43 -30.62 -5.90
CA VAL A 391 -16.66 -31.49 -5.00
C VAL A 391 -15.82 -32.43 -5.85
N THR A 392 -14.57 -32.65 -5.47
CA THR A 392 -13.67 -33.63 -6.11
C THR A 392 -12.83 -34.33 -5.05
N ALA A 393 -12.54 -35.61 -5.27
CA ALA A 393 -11.57 -36.37 -4.47
C ALA A 393 -10.12 -36.09 -4.87
N ASP A 394 -9.90 -35.54 -6.07
CA ASP A 394 -8.59 -35.19 -6.62
C ASP A 394 -8.61 -33.75 -7.16
N PRO A 395 -8.29 -32.76 -6.30
CA PRO A 395 -8.27 -31.36 -6.70
C PRO A 395 -7.15 -31.00 -7.69
N GLU A 396 -6.02 -31.71 -7.64
CA GLU A 396 -4.84 -31.41 -8.45
C GLU A 396 -5.07 -31.81 -9.90
N ALA A 397 -5.58 -33.03 -10.16
CA ALA A 397 -5.89 -33.48 -11.51
C ALA A 397 -6.96 -32.59 -12.19
N VAL A 398 -7.99 -32.19 -11.44
CA VAL A 398 -9.03 -31.28 -11.93
C VAL A 398 -8.45 -29.92 -12.28
N THR A 399 -7.57 -29.37 -11.45
CA THR A 399 -6.90 -28.09 -11.70
C THR A 399 -6.00 -28.17 -12.93
N ALA A 400 -5.17 -29.20 -13.04
CA ALA A 400 -4.28 -29.38 -14.19
C ALA A 400 -5.05 -29.47 -15.51
N ALA A 401 -6.12 -30.27 -15.56
CA ALA A 401 -6.96 -30.39 -16.74
C ALA A 401 -7.65 -29.07 -17.10
N ALA A 402 -8.16 -28.34 -16.09
CA ALA A 402 -8.77 -27.02 -16.25
C ALA A 402 -7.80 -25.99 -16.83
N VAL A 403 -6.55 -25.96 -16.34
CA VAL A 403 -5.52 -25.03 -16.80
C VAL A 403 -5.07 -25.33 -18.23
N VAL A 404 -4.81 -26.61 -18.55
CA VAL A 404 -4.44 -27.02 -19.91
C VAL A 404 -5.51 -26.61 -20.92
N ARG A 405 -6.77 -26.90 -20.61
CA ARG A 405 -7.90 -26.53 -21.46
C ARG A 405 -8.04 -25.02 -21.62
N SER A 406 -7.93 -24.28 -20.52
CA SER A 406 -8.00 -22.82 -20.52
C SER A 406 -6.90 -22.18 -21.37
N ARG A 407 -5.66 -22.68 -21.27
CA ARG A 407 -4.53 -22.21 -22.09
C ARG A 407 -4.74 -22.52 -23.58
N ALA A 408 -5.27 -23.70 -23.92
CA ALA A 408 -5.60 -24.06 -25.29
C ALA A 408 -6.64 -23.10 -25.90
N TRP A 409 -7.67 -22.74 -25.13
CA TRP A 409 -8.67 -21.76 -25.55
C TRP A 409 -8.10 -20.35 -25.74
N LEU A 410 -7.28 -19.88 -24.80
CA LEU A 410 -6.61 -18.57 -24.92
C LEU A 410 -5.65 -18.52 -26.12
N ALA A 411 -4.94 -19.62 -26.40
CA ALA A 411 -4.00 -19.72 -27.52
C ALA A 411 -4.66 -19.58 -28.90
N THR A 412 -5.99 -19.73 -29.00
CA THR A 412 -6.73 -19.44 -30.25
C THR A 412 -6.68 -17.96 -30.64
N GLY A 413 -6.33 -17.06 -29.72
CA GLY A 413 -6.39 -15.60 -29.92
C GLY A 413 -7.81 -15.04 -30.05
N ARG A 414 -8.85 -15.88 -29.97
CA ARG A 414 -10.27 -15.50 -30.05
C ARG A 414 -10.92 -15.34 -28.68
N VAL A 415 -10.44 -16.11 -27.70
CA VAL A 415 -10.95 -16.07 -26.33
C VAL A 415 -10.29 -14.94 -25.57
N GLU A 416 -11.07 -13.91 -25.23
CA GLU A 416 -10.63 -12.75 -24.49
C GLU A 416 -10.75 -12.94 -22.97
N ARG A 417 -11.72 -13.77 -22.53
CA ARG A 417 -12.03 -13.93 -21.12
C ARG A 417 -12.46 -15.34 -20.78
N LEU A 418 -11.95 -15.85 -19.66
CA LEU A 418 -12.36 -17.12 -19.08
C LEU A 418 -13.28 -16.85 -17.89
N LEU A 419 -14.42 -17.52 -17.84
CA LEU A 419 -15.33 -17.48 -16.69
C LEU A 419 -15.29 -18.80 -15.96
N LEU A 420 -15.18 -18.78 -14.64
CA LEU A 420 -15.14 -19.99 -13.82
C LEU A 420 -16.49 -20.13 -13.11
N ASP A 421 -17.26 -21.17 -13.45
CA ASP A 421 -18.56 -21.49 -12.84
C ASP A 421 -18.54 -22.95 -12.32
N THR A 422 -19.55 -23.31 -11.52
CA THR A 422 -19.70 -24.66 -10.96
C THR A 422 -20.53 -25.54 -11.89
N ALA A 423 -20.07 -26.76 -12.15
CA ALA A 423 -20.77 -27.79 -12.90
C ALA A 423 -21.98 -28.38 -12.16
N GLY A 424 -22.89 -29.05 -12.89
CA GLY A 424 -23.96 -29.89 -12.31
C GLY A 424 -25.32 -29.23 -12.11
N GLY A 425 -25.64 -28.18 -12.88
CA GLY A 425 -26.97 -27.54 -12.91
C GLY A 425 -27.89 -28.14 -13.98
N PRO A 426 -29.20 -27.84 -13.96
CA PRO A 426 -30.15 -28.29 -14.98
C PRO A 426 -29.96 -27.63 -16.36
N HIS A 427 -29.09 -26.62 -16.45
CA HIS A 427 -28.73 -25.90 -17.67
C HIS A 427 -27.21 -25.67 -17.71
N PRO A 428 -26.62 -25.41 -18.90
CA PRO A 428 -25.21 -25.00 -19.02
C PRO A 428 -24.95 -23.66 -18.27
N GLY A 429 -24.47 -23.77 -17.03
CA GLY A 429 -24.23 -22.66 -16.10
C GLY A 429 -25.40 -22.30 -15.17
N GLY A 430 -25.12 -21.50 -14.14
CA GLY A 430 -26.16 -20.96 -13.26
C GLY A 430 -26.68 -21.92 -12.18
N THR A 431 -25.79 -22.71 -11.59
CA THR A 431 -26.10 -23.61 -10.45
C THR A 431 -26.50 -22.85 -9.18
N GLY A 432 -26.17 -21.56 -9.08
CA GLY A 432 -26.33 -20.75 -7.87
C GLY A 432 -25.40 -21.19 -6.72
N ARG A 433 -24.54 -22.19 -6.95
CA ARG A 433 -23.55 -22.68 -6.01
C ARG A 433 -22.20 -22.04 -6.31
N ARG A 434 -21.36 -21.95 -5.29
CA ARG A 434 -19.97 -21.50 -5.44
C ARG A 434 -19.10 -22.67 -5.85
N ALA A 435 -18.14 -22.40 -6.71
CA ALA A 435 -17.05 -23.34 -6.96
C ALA A 435 -16.24 -23.49 -5.66
N SER A 436 -15.56 -24.62 -5.50
CA SER A 436 -14.60 -24.79 -4.40
C SER A 436 -13.59 -23.63 -4.43
N GLU A 437 -13.50 -22.86 -3.35
CA GLU A 437 -12.59 -21.71 -3.27
C GLU A 437 -11.13 -22.13 -3.50
N VAL A 438 -10.77 -23.34 -3.08
CA VAL A 438 -9.45 -23.93 -3.28
C VAL A 438 -9.17 -24.21 -4.76
N LEU A 439 -10.13 -24.84 -5.47
CA LEU A 439 -10.00 -25.12 -6.91
C LEU A 439 -10.01 -23.83 -7.74
N ALA A 440 -10.94 -22.92 -7.42
CA ALA A 440 -11.07 -21.65 -8.11
C ALA A 440 -9.80 -20.80 -7.93
N ALA A 441 -9.22 -20.77 -6.73
CA ALA A 441 -7.92 -20.15 -6.49
C ALA A 441 -6.81 -20.83 -7.28
N ALA A 442 -6.73 -22.17 -7.26
CA ALA A 442 -5.69 -22.90 -7.97
C ALA A 442 -5.71 -22.64 -9.49
N VAL A 443 -6.89 -22.59 -10.12
CA VAL A 443 -7.01 -22.26 -11.56
C VAL A 443 -6.74 -20.77 -11.81
N ALA A 444 -7.26 -19.86 -10.98
CA ALA A 444 -7.10 -18.41 -11.15
C ALA A 444 -5.65 -17.93 -11.07
N ARG A 445 -4.77 -18.70 -10.41
CA ARG A 445 -3.32 -18.44 -10.34
C ARG A 445 -2.61 -18.70 -11.65
N GLU A 446 -3.11 -19.66 -12.42
CA GLU A 446 -2.45 -20.16 -13.62
C GLU A 446 -2.96 -19.52 -14.91
N VAL A 447 -4.19 -19.00 -14.88
CA VAL A 447 -4.88 -18.32 -16.00
C VAL A 447 -5.80 -17.21 -15.49
N PRO A 448 -5.93 -16.08 -16.22
CA PRO A 448 -6.81 -14.99 -15.80
C PRO A 448 -8.29 -15.40 -15.90
N VAL A 449 -8.97 -15.46 -14.76
CA VAL A 449 -10.39 -15.84 -14.69
C VAL A 449 -11.29 -14.75 -14.12
N THR A 450 -12.51 -14.70 -14.62
CA THR A 450 -13.65 -13.99 -14.03
C THR A 450 -14.47 -15.00 -13.22
N LEU A 451 -14.61 -14.79 -11.91
CA LEU A 451 -15.37 -15.71 -11.06
C LEU A 451 -16.85 -15.56 -11.30
N ALA A 452 -17.53 -16.68 -11.51
CA ALA A 452 -18.98 -16.77 -11.64
C ALA A 452 -19.52 -17.84 -10.67
N GLY A 453 -20.85 -17.90 -10.53
CA GLY A 453 -21.51 -18.92 -9.72
C GLY A 453 -21.60 -18.58 -8.23
N GLY A 454 -22.83 -18.46 -7.70
CA GLY A 454 -23.07 -18.27 -6.26
C GLY A 454 -22.59 -16.94 -5.66
N LEU A 455 -22.12 -15.99 -6.48
CA LEU A 455 -21.71 -14.66 -6.03
C LEU A 455 -22.92 -13.79 -5.65
N SER A 456 -22.73 -12.94 -4.65
CA SER A 456 -23.72 -12.00 -4.11
C SER A 456 -23.00 -10.80 -3.47
N PRO A 457 -23.72 -9.70 -3.17
CA PRO A 457 -23.12 -8.60 -2.43
C PRO A 457 -22.48 -9.04 -1.11
N ALA A 458 -22.99 -10.09 -0.46
CA ALA A 458 -22.50 -10.56 0.82
C ALA A 458 -21.11 -11.23 0.75
N ASN A 459 -20.71 -11.79 -0.40
CA ASN A 459 -19.52 -12.63 -0.49
C ASN A 459 -18.50 -12.19 -1.55
N VAL A 460 -18.87 -11.27 -2.44
CA VAL A 460 -18.02 -10.89 -3.60
C VAL A 460 -16.66 -10.32 -3.20
N ALA A 461 -16.63 -9.51 -2.14
CA ALA A 461 -15.38 -8.93 -1.64
C ALA A 461 -14.46 -10.01 -1.07
N ASP A 462 -14.99 -10.97 -0.32
CA ASP A 462 -14.22 -12.07 0.24
C ASP A 462 -13.64 -12.95 -0.86
N ALA A 463 -14.48 -13.32 -1.84
CA ALA A 463 -14.05 -14.12 -2.99
C ALA A 463 -12.91 -13.44 -3.76
N LEU A 464 -13.01 -12.13 -4.03
CA LEU A 464 -11.96 -11.37 -4.74
C LEU A 464 -10.68 -11.15 -3.92
N ARG A 465 -10.76 -11.32 -2.59
CA ARG A 465 -9.62 -11.25 -1.66
C ARG A 465 -8.92 -12.60 -1.50
N THR A 466 -9.65 -13.71 -1.60
CA THR A 466 -9.10 -15.06 -1.43
C THR A 466 -8.70 -15.72 -2.74
N ILE A 467 -9.31 -15.30 -3.85
CA ILE A 467 -9.08 -15.86 -5.18
C ILE A 467 -8.53 -14.74 -6.09
N PRO A 468 -7.37 -14.94 -6.77
CA PRO A 468 -6.73 -13.93 -7.61
C PRO A 468 -7.43 -13.72 -8.97
N ALA A 469 -8.76 -13.66 -8.97
CA ALA A 469 -9.55 -13.44 -10.17
C ALA A 469 -9.41 -12.02 -10.71
N VAL A 470 -9.40 -11.85 -12.02
CA VAL A 470 -9.35 -10.53 -12.70
C VAL A 470 -10.74 -9.88 -12.80
N GLY A 471 -11.79 -10.60 -12.43
CA GLY A 471 -13.14 -10.07 -12.43
C GLY A 471 -14.16 -10.97 -11.75
N VAL A 472 -15.40 -10.51 -11.71
CA VAL A 472 -16.57 -11.22 -11.18
C VAL A 472 -17.76 -11.10 -12.11
N ASP A 473 -18.55 -12.17 -12.18
CA ASP A 473 -19.83 -12.25 -12.89
C ASP A 473 -20.94 -12.68 -11.93
N VAL A 474 -22.02 -11.90 -11.86
CA VAL A 474 -23.18 -12.23 -11.03
C VAL A 474 -24.47 -12.28 -11.83
N ALA A 475 -25.23 -13.35 -11.60
CA ALA A 475 -26.59 -13.50 -12.11
C ALA A 475 -27.61 -13.49 -10.96
N SER A 476 -27.88 -14.63 -10.32
CA SER A 476 -28.97 -14.75 -9.33
C SER A 476 -28.77 -13.96 -8.04
N GLY A 477 -27.53 -13.73 -7.58
CA GLY A 477 -27.28 -13.09 -6.29
C GLY A 477 -27.63 -11.59 -6.22
N VAL A 478 -28.06 -10.99 -7.33
CA VAL A 478 -28.53 -9.60 -7.43
C VAL A 478 -29.95 -9.50 -8.02
N GLU A 479 -30.69 -10.62 -8.03
CA GLU A 479 -32.10 -10.63 -8.47
C GLU A 479 -33.04 -10.28 -7.31
N ALA A 480 -34.14 -9.60 -7.64
CA ALA A 480 -35.23 -9.39 -6.70
C ALA A 480 -35.89 -10.75 -6.35
N PRO A 481 -36.53 -10.87 -5.16
CA PRO A 481 -37.26 -12.08 -4.78
C PRO A 481 -38.22 -12.55 -5.87
N ARG A 482 -38.11 -13.82 -6.27
CA ARG A 482 -38.90 -14.38 -7.37
C ARG A 482 -40.37 -14.50 -6.97
N ARG A 483 -41.25 -13.89 -7.77
CA ARG A 483 -42.69 -14.21 -7.79
C ARG A 483 -42.92 -15.43 -8.68
N ARG A 484 -43.82 -16.33 -8.28
CA ARG A 484 -44.14 -17.54 -9.05
C ARG A 484 -44.58 -17.16 -10.47
N ALA A 485 -44.03 -17.83 -11.47
CA ALA A 485 -44.26 -17.60 -12.91
C ALA A 485 -43.77 -16.26 -13.51
N ALA A 486 -43.10 -15.39 -12.76
CA ALA A 486 -42.51 -14.16 -13.29
C ALA A 486 -41.05 -14.36 -13.76
N ARG A 487 -40.66 -13.68 -14.85
CA ARG A 487 -39.25 -13.60 -15.27
C ARG A 487 -38.41 -12.96 -14.14
N PRO A 488 -37.20 -13.48 -13.85
CA PRO A 488 -36.32 -12.88 -12.84
C PRO A 488 -35.92 -11.46 -13.25
N ARG A 489 -35.87 -10.52 -12.31
CA ARG A 489 -35.46 -9.13 -12.54
C ARG A 489 -34.31 -8.76 -11.62
N LYS A 490 -33.40 -7.90 -12.09
CA LYS A 490 -32.31 -7.38 -11.25
C LYS A 490 -32.86 -6.38 -10.25
N ASP A 491 -32.41 -6.49 -9.00
CA ASP A 491 -32.70 -5.52 -7.96
C ASP A 491 -31.64 -4.39 -8.04
N PRO A 492 -32.04 -3.13 -8.30
CA PRO A 492 -31.08 -2.04 -8.46
C PRO A 492 -30.17 -1.82 -7.24
N PHE A 493 -30.68 -2.04 -6.03
CA PHE A 493 -29.91 -1.89 -4.80
C PHE A 493 -28.86 -2.99 -4.67
N LEU A 494 -29.24 -4.26 -4.91
CA LEU A 494 -28.30 -5.38 -4.86
C LEU A 494 -27.24 -5.28 -5.95
N VAL A 495 -27.61 -4.83 -7.16
CA VAL A 495 -26.65 -4.57 -8.24
C VAL A 495 -25.65 -3.49 -7.82
N GLY A 496 -26.12 -2.35 -7.30
CA GLY A 496 -25.26 -1.29 -6.80
C GLY A 496 -24.29 -1.76 -5.72
N LEU A 497 -24.81 -2.51 -4.72
CA LEU A 497 -24.01 -3.02 -3.62
C LEU A 497 -22.97 -4.05 -4.09
N PHE A 498 -23.32 -4.91 -5.05
CA PHE A 498 -22.40 -5.87 -5.63
C PHE A 498 -21.23 -5.19 -6.34
N VAL A 499 -21.52 -4.28 -7.27
CA VAL A 499 -20.48 -3.58 -8.06
C VAL A 499 -19.58 -2.77 -7.12
N LYS A 500 -20.17 -2.06 -6.15
CA LYS A 500 -19.42 -1.32 -5.12
C LYS A 500 -18.43 -2.23 -4.40
N ARG A 501 -18.90 -3.34 -3.84
CA ARG A 501 -18.06 -4.27 -3.05
C ARG A 501 -17.01 -4.98 -3.90
N ALA A 502 -17.33 -5.31 -5.15
CA ALA A 502 -16.39 -5.93 -6.07
C ALA A 502 -15.24 -4.97 -6.43
N LYS A 503 -15.57 -3.74 -6.86
CA LYS A 503 -14.56 -2.72 -7.23
C LYS A 503 -13.74 -2.25 -6.03
N ALA A 504 -14.31 -2.28 -4.82
CA ALA A 504 -13.62 -1.93 -3.58
C ALA A 504 -12.71 -3.05 -3.02
N ALA A 505 -12.94 -4.32 -3.39
CA ALA A 505 -12.33 -5.49 -2.74
C ALA A 505 -10.79 -5.47 -2.67
N ARG A 506 -10.14 -4.82 -3.65
CA ARG A 506 -8.68 -4.69 -3.76
C ARG A 506 -8.15 -3.27 -3.59
N ILE A 507 -9.04 -2.27 -3.52
CA ILE A 507 -8.69 -0.85 -3.40
C ILE A 507 -8.77 -0.40 -1.93
N ASP A 508 -9.65 -0.98 -1.14
CA ASP A 508 -9.97 -0.48 0.21
C ASP A 508 -9.45 -1.38 1.32
N ARG A 509 -8.12 -1.42 1.45
CA ARG A 509 -7.48 -1.66 2.74
C ARG A 509 -6.64 -0.42 3.07
N PRO A 510 -6.60 0.06 4.33
CA PRO A 510 -5.56 0.99 4.78
C PRO A 510 -4.15 0.37 4.68
N GLN A 511 -4.05 -0.89 4.25
CA GLN A 511 -2.83 -1.65 4.13
C GLN A 511 -2.80 -2.41 2.79
N SER A 512 -2.47 -1.70 1.71
CA SER A 512 -1.25 -2.13 1.04
C SER A 512 -0.13 -1.67 1.95
N ALA A 513 0.32 -2.55 2.85
CA ALA A 513 1.48 -2.23 3.65
C ALA A 513 2.62 -1.88 2.67
N PRO A 514 3.31 -0.75 2.88
CA PRO A 514 4.28 -0.26 1.92
C PRO A 514 5.28 -1.38 1.64
N ARG A 515 5.68 -1.55 0.38
CA ARG A 515 6.83 -2.40 0.01
C ARG A 515 7.97 -2.18 0.99
N PRO A 516 8.81 -3.19 1.32
CA PRO A 516 9.84 -3.07 2.34
C PRO A 516 10.62 -1.79 2.24
N THR A 517 10.23 -0.84 3.07
CA THR A 517 10.82 0.48 3.02
C THR A 517 12.25 0.37 3.52
N PRO A 518 13.28 1.01 2.90
CA PRO A 518 14.65 0.98 3.39
C PRO A 518 14.81 1.67 4.76
N VAL A 519 13.73 2.24 5.28
CA VAL A 519 13.66 2.86 6.59
C VAL A 519 13.27 1.85 7.65
N HIS A 520 13.71 2.12 8.88
CA HIS A 520 13.44 1.28 10.03
C HIS A 520 11.92 1.08 10.26
N PRO A 521 11.42 -0.15 10.53
CA PRO A 521 9.99 -0.42 10.70
C PRO A 521 9.30 0.46 11.75
N GLY A 522 10.04 0.87 12.79
CA GLY A 522 9.52 1.74 13.84
C GLY A 522 9.18 3.17 13.41
N LEU A 523 9.54 3.56 12.19
CA LEU A 523 9.12 4.83 11.59
C LEU A 523 7.78 4.73 10.85
N VAL A 524 7.35 3.50 10.52
CA VAL A 524 6.14 3.22 9.74
C VAL A 524 5.03 2.64 10.62
N GLU A 525 5.37 1.80 11.60
CA GLU A 525 4.42 1.16 12.50
C GLU A 525 4.82 1.35 13.97
N VAL A 526 3.81 1.42 14.85
CA VAL A 526 3.98 1.43 16.31
C VAL A 526 4.37 0.05 16.84
N ASP A 527 4.99 0.01 18.02
CA ASP A 527 5.09 -1.21 18.82
C ASP A 527 3.82 -1.48 19.64
N GLU A 528 3.83 -2.56 20.42
CA GLU A 528 2.72 -2.96 21.32
C GLU A 528 2.40 -1.93 22.41
N ARG A 529 3.30 -0.96 22.65
CA ARG A 529 3.12 0.12 23.63
C ARG A 529 2.71 1.42 22.95
N GLY A 530 2.43 1.41 21.65
CA GLY A 530 2.07 2.59 20.88
C GLY A 530 3.25 3.53 20.61
N ARG A 531 4.47 3.00 20.52
CA ARG A 531 5.70 3.79 20.35
C ARG A 531 6.32 3.69 18.96
N TRP A 532 6.80 4.83 18.49
CA TRP A 532 7.46 5.10 17.21
C TRP A 532 8.95 5.39 17.43
N GLY A 533 9.73 5.31 16.35
CA GLY A 533 11.16 5.59 16.33
C GLY A 533 12.01 4.34 16.14
N THR A 534 13.27 4.55 15.77
CA THR A 534 14.30 3.51 15.74
C THR A 534 14.47 2.86 17.11
N GLU A 535 14.42 3.66 18.18
CA GLU A 535 14.56 3.21 19.57
C GLU A 535 13.21 3.15 20.31
N ARG A 536 12.08 3.24 19.59
CA ARG A 536 10.73 3.23 20.19
C ARG A 536 10.54 4.31 21.27
N GLN A 537 11.09 5.50 21.03
CA GLN A 537 11.15 6.54 22.05
C GLN A 537 9.97 7.54 22.02
N PHE A 538 9.20 7.64 20.93
CA PHE A 538 8.09 8.60 20.80
C PHE A 538 6.72 7.91 20.84
N GLY A 539 5.66 8.60 21.30
CA GLY A 539 4.30 8.06 21.40
C GLY A 539 3.97 7.59 22.81
N GLY A 540 3.36 6.41 22.94
CA GLY A 540 2.95 5.84 24.23
C GLY A 540 1.59 6.36 24.76
N ARG A 541 1.33 6.04 26.03
CA ARG A 541 0.12 6.42 26.78
C ARG A 541 0.51 7.07 28.09
N TYR A 542 0.63 8.40 28.09
CA TYR A 542 0.98 9.20 29.26
C TYR A 542 -0.26 9.91 29.80
N VAL A 543 -1.22 9.13 30.29
CA VAL A 543 -2.52 9.61 30.76
C VAL A 543 -2.80 9.15 32.19
N PRO A 544 -3.75 9.77 32.91
CA PRO A 544 -4.24 9.24 34.17
C PRO A 544 -4.81 7.82 33.99
N GLU A 545 -4.68 7.00 35.04
CA GLU A 545 -5.17 5.61 35.05
C GLU A 545 -6.65 5.49 34.65
N THR A 546 -7.46 6.50 35.01
CA THR A 546 -8.90 6.56 34.70
C THR A 546 -9.20 6.54 33.19
N LEU A 547 -8.27 6.94 32.31
CA LEU A 547 -8.44 6.90 30.86
C LEU A 547 -7.90 5.63 30.20
N VAL A 548 -7.15 4.79 30.93
CA VAL A 548 -6.47 3.62 30.35
C VAL A 548 -7.50 2.63 29.79
N ALA A 549 -8.57 2.33 30.54
CA ALA A 549 -9.63 1.44 30.09
C ALA A 549 -10.30 1.92 28.79
N ALA A 550 -10.53 3.23 28.66
CA ALA A 550 -11.10 3.85 27.46
C ALA A 550 -10.19 3.69 26.23
N LEU A 551 -8.89 3.93 26.42
CA LEU A 551 -7.90 3.82 25.36
C LEU A 551 -7.66 2.37 24.93
N VAL A 552 -7.71 1.42 25.86
CA VAL A 552 -7.66 -0.02 25.55
C VAL A 552 -8.90 -0.43 24.76
N GLN A 553 -10.10 0.03 25.16
CA GLN A 553 -11.33 -0.20 24.41
C GLN A 553 -11.24 0.38 23.00
N LEU A 554 -10.74 1.61 22.87
CA LEU A 554 -10.55 2.29 21.59
C LEU A 554 -9.55 1.54 20.70
N GLU A 555 -8.43 1.09 21.25
CA GLU A 555 -7.42 0.31 20.52
C GLU A 555 -7.98 -1.02 20.02
N ALA A 556 -8.68 -1.77 20.87
CA ALA A 556 -9.29 -3.03 20.47
C ALA A 556 -10.35 -2.84 19.39
N ALA A 557 -11.20 -1.82 19.53
CA ALA A 557 -12.21 -1.49 18.52
C ALA A 557 -11.57 -1.05 17.20
N TYR A 558 -10.54 -0.23 17.26
CA TYR A 558 -9.81 0.20 16.08
C TYR A 558 -9.10 -0.97 15.40
N ALA A 559 -8.37 -1.80 16.14
CA ALA A 559 -7.72 -3.00 15.60
C ALA A 559 -8.72 -3.92 14.88
N ALA A 560 -9.93 -4.07 15.43
CA ALA A 560 -10.98 -4.86 14.80
C ALA A 560 -11.50 -4.25 13.48
N VAL A 561 -11.57 -2.91 13.35
CA VAL A 561 -12.03 -2.26 12.11
C VAL A 561 -10.90 -1.93 11.13
N ARG A 562 -9.66 -1.86 11.60
CA ARG A 562 -8.48 -1.52 10.79
C ARG A 562 -8.37 -2.44 9.57
N ASP A 563 -8.66 -3.72 9.76
CA ASP A 563 -8.66 -4.73 8.70
C ASP A 563 -10.07 -5.12 8.20
N ASP A 564 -11.13 -4.44 8.68
CA ASP A 564 -12.51 -4.67 8.23
C ASP A 564 -12.82 -3.82 6.99
N PRO A 565 -12.93 -4.42 5.78
CA PRO A 565 -13.19 -3.66 4.56
C PRO A 565 -14.55 -2.97 4.55
N ARG A 566 -15.51 -3.39 5.39
CA ARG A 566 -16.82 -2.73 5.45
C ARG A 566 -16.70 -1.32 6.00
N PHE A 567 -15.91 -1.14 7.06
CA PHE A 567 -15.64 0.17 7.64
C PHE A 567 -15.03 1.12 6.60
N TRP A 568 -14.02 0.64 5.87
CA TRP A 568 -13.35 1.44 4.84
C TRP A 568 -14.23 1.70 3.61
N ALA A 569 -15.10 0.76 3.22
CA ALA A 569 -16.07 0.95 2.16
C ALA A 569 -17.16 1.97 2.53
N ASP A 570 -17.56 2.04 3.78
CA ASP A 570 -18.51 3.04 4.29
C ASP A 570 -17.82 4.41 4.33
N LEU A 571 -16.62 4.50 4.88
CA LEU A 571 -15.84 5.73 4.88
C LEU A 571 -15.56 6.22 3.45
N ARG A 572 -15.20 5.33 2.52
CA ARG A 572 -14.98 5.68 1.10
C ARG A 572 -16.25 6.19 0.44
N GLU A 573 -17.40 5.59 0.71
CA GLU A 573 -18.66 6.10 0.18
C GLU A 573 -18.93 7.52 0.63
N LEU A 574 -18.73 7.80 1.92
CA LEU A 574 -18.84 9.16 2.45
C LEU A 574 -17.79 10.08 1.80
N ARG A 575 -16.56 9.62 1.60
CA ARG A 575 -15.53 10.41 0.91
C ARG A 575 -15.93 10.75 -0.52
N LEU A 576 -16.42 9.78 -1.30
CA LEU A 576 -16.78 9.97 -2.71
C LEU A 576 -18.07 10.80 -2.88
N ARG A 577 -19.10 10.52 -2.08
CA ARG A 577 -20.46 11.06 -2.30
C ARG A 577 -20.80 12.25 -1.43
N TYR A 578 -20.21 12.34 -0.24
CA TYR A 578 -20.49 13.40 0.73
C TYR A 578 -19.36 14.42 0.80
N VAL A 579 -18.10 13.98 0.89
CA VAL A 579 -16.94 14.88 0.95
C VAL A 579 -16.59 15.47 -0.42
N GLY A 580 -16.73 14.67 -1.49
CA GLY A 580 -16.38 15.07 -2.86
C GLY A 580 -14.98 14.62 -3.30
N GLY A 581 -14.38 13.63 -2.64
CA GLY A 581 -13.08 13.05 -3.01
C GLY A 581 -13.16 12.05 -4.18
N PRO A 582 -12.02 11.57 -4.72
CA PRO A 582 -10.65 11.98 -4.39
C PRO A 582 -10.43 13.47 -4.66
N SER A 583 -9.69 14.15 -3.77
CA SER A 583 -9.45 15.59 -3.96
C SER A 583 -8.55 15.81 -5.17
N ALA A 584 -8.71 16.96 -5.84
CA ALA A 584 -7.97 17.26 -7.06
C ALA A 584 -6.46 17.36 -6.82
N LEU A 585 -5.67 16.97 -7.83
CA LEU A 585 -4.25 17.29 -7.92
C LEU A 585 -4.09 18.35 -9.00
N TYR A 586 -3.64 19.55 -8.63
CA TYR A 586 -3.59 20.71 -9.52
C TYR A 586 -2.14 21.14 -9.80
N ARG A 587 -1.79 21.32 -11.07
CA ARG A 587 -0.48 21.84 -11.48
C ARG A 587 -0.49 23.37 -11.46
N ALA A 588 0.32 23.98 -10.60
CA ALA A 588 0.33 25.42 -10.32
C ALA A 588 1.50 26.13 -11.05
N ASP A 589 1.42 26.20 -12.38
CA ASP A 589 2.50 26.72 -13.21
C ASP A 589 2.80 28.22 -12.99
N ARG A 590 1.78 29.03 -12.66
CA ARG A 590 1.97 30.49 -12.46
C ARG A 590 2.65 30.78 -11.13
N LEU A 591 2.29 30.06 -10.08
CA LEU A 591 2.93 30.09 -8.77
C LEU A 591 4.36 29.55 -8.87
N ALA A 592 4.58 28.43 -9.57
CA ALA A 592 5.92 27.90 -9.81
C ALA A 592 6.83 28.96 -10.46
N ALA A 593 6.37 29.58 -11.54
CA ALA A 593 7.10 30.63 -12.23
C ALA A 593 7.37 31.86 -11.34
N GLU A 594 6.44 32.22 -10.44
CA GLU A 594 6.64 33.31 -9.47
C GLU A 594 7.69 32.97 -8.41
N LEU A 595 7.65 31.75 -7.87
CA LEU A 595 8.66 31.28 -6.92
C LEU A 595 10.05 31.20 -7.56
N GLU A 596 10.15 30.74 -8.81
CA GLU A 596 11.40 30.73 -9.57
C GLU A 596 11.96 32.15 -9.76
N ARG A 597 11.13 33.12 -10.19
CA ARG A 597 11.54 34.52 -10.33
C ARG A 597 12.08 35.10 -9.03
N ARG A 598 11.38 34.89 -7.92
CA ARG A 598 11.79 35.40 -6.59
C ARG A 598 13.07 34.74 -6.09
N ALA A 599 13.31 33.49 -6.46
CA ALA A 599 14.54 32.77 -6.18
C ALA A 599 15.70 33.13 -7.14
N GLY A 600 15.51 34.07 -8.07
CA GLY A 600 16.52 34.43 -9.07
C GLY A 600 16.81 33.35 -10.10
N ARG A 601 15.82 32.48 -10.40
CA ARG A 601 15.92 31.37 -11.35
C ARG A 601 15.09 31.66 -12.61
N GLU A 602 15.50 31.07 -13.72
CA GLU A 602 14.72 31.09 -14.96
C GLU A 602 13.36 30.36 -14.75
N PRO A 603 12.23 30.96 -15.13
CA PRO A 603 10.92 30.32 -14.96
C PRO A 603 10.63 29.17 -15.93
N GLY A 604 9.80 28.23 -15.50
CA GLY A 604 9.23 27.16 -16.33
C GLY A 604 9.86 25.79 -16.13
N HIS A 605 10.73 25.61 -15.14
CA HIS A 605 11.39 24.34 -14.86
C HIS A 605 10.70 23.56 -13.74
N LEU A 606 10.28 24.26 -12.67
CA LEU A 606 9.64 23.67 -11.50
C LEU A 606 8.26 23.10 -11.84
N ARG A 607 8.02 21.82 -11.50
CA ARG A 607 6.71 21.18 -11.61
C ARG A 607 6.05 21.15 -10.24
N LEU A 608 5.31 22.21 -9.90
CA LEU A 608 4.60 22.31 -8.63
C LEU A 608 3.17 21.77 -8.74
N TYR A 609 2.85 20.77 -7.92
CA TYR A 609 1.52 20.21 -7.78
C TYR A 609 0.93 20.47 -6.38
N LEU A 610 -0.28 21.00 -6.34
CA LEU A 610 -1.05 21.22 -5.13
C LEU A 610 -2.06 20.08 -4.94
N LYS A 611 -2.00 19.38 -3.79
CA LYS A 611 -3.03 18.43 -3.37
C LYS A 611 -4.16 19.18 -2.67
N ARG A 612 -5.31 19.28 -3.35
CA ARG A 612 -6.39 20.24 -3.08
C ARG A 612 -7.37 19.80 -1.99
N GLU A 613 -6.89 19.61 -0.76
CA GLU A 613 -7.75 19.28 0.39
C GLU A 613 -8.66 20.44 0.82
N ASP A 614 -8.38 21.66 0.33
CA ASP A 614 -9.22 22.85 0.44
C ASP A 614 -10.61 22.69 -0.19
N LEU A 615 -10.74 21.80 -1.20
CA LEU A 615 -11.99 21.52 -1.90
C LEU A 615 -12.89 20.51 -1.19
N ASN A 616 -12.39 19.83 -0.17
CA ASN A 616 -13.19 18.88 0.58
C ASN A 616 -14.41 19.58 1.20
N HIS A 617 -15.51 18.84 1.38
CA HIS A 617 -16.61 19.30 2.23
C HIS A 617 -16.08 19.77 3.59
N THR A 618 -16.68 20.83 4.15
CA THR A 618 -16.19 21.65 5.27
C THR A 618 -14.94 22.51 5.00
N GLY A 619 -14.13 22.20 3.98
CA GLY A 619 -13.05 23.07 3.47
C GLY A 619 -11.64 22.73 3.91
N ALA A 620 -11.42 21.53 4.48
CA ALA A 620 -10.10 21.08 4.91
C ALA A 620 -9.99 19.55 4.98
N HIS A 621 -8.76 19.06 5.10
CA HIS A 621 -8.45 17.64 5.36
C HIS A 621 -9.10 17.05 6.62
N LYS A 622 -9.57 17.87 7.57
CA LYS A 622 -10.10 17.42 8.87
C LYS A 622 -11.35 16.55 8.77
N ILE A 623 -12.17 16.74 7.73
CA ILE A 623 -13.44 15.99 7.55
C ILE A 623 -13.22 14.48 7.40
N THR A 624 -12.14 14.05 6.76
CA THR A 624 -11.83 12.62 6.60
C THR A 624 -11.60 11.95 7.96
N ASN A 625 -10.83 12.60 8.84
CA ASN A 625 -10.60 12.13 10.20
C ASN A 625 -11.90 12.12 11.03
N ALA A 626 -12.67 13.20 10.98
CA ALA A 626 -13.91 13.32 11.73
C ALA A 626 -14.92 12.23 11.34
N LEU A 627 -15.12 11.98 10.04
CA LEU A 627 -16.01 10.91 9.56
C LEU A 627 -15.55 9.52 10.00
N GLY A 628 -14.25 9.22 9.87
CA GLY A 628 -13.70 7.93 10.28
C GLY A 628 -13.88 7.67 11.78
N GLN A 629 -13.58 8.65 12.62
CA GLN A 629 -13.76 8.53 14.07
C GLN A 629 -15.24 8.55 14.50
N ALA A 630 -16.11 9.28 13.80
CA ALA A 630 -17.55 9.24 14.07
C ALA A 630 -18.18 7.89 13.68
N LEU A 631 -17.73 7.27 12.58
CA LEU A 631 -18.08 5.88 12.26
C LEU A 631 -17.58 4.90 13.33
N LEU A 632 -16.36 5.10 13.85
CA LEU A 632 -15.80 4.30 14.94
C LEU A 632 -16.62 4.45 16.24
N THR A 633 -17.18 5.64 16.50
CA THR A 633 -18.05 5.92 17.67
C THR A 633 -19.23 4.95 17.73
N ARG A 634 -19.92 4.74 16.59
CA ARG A 634 -21.02 3.76 16.49
C ARG A 634 -20.54 2.34 16.80
N ARG A 635 -19.31 1.99 16.37
CA ARG A 635 -18.73 0.66 16.60
C ARG A 635 -18.33 0.43 18.06
N LEU A 636 -17.92 1.49 18.75
CA LEU A 636 -17.65 1.51 20.18
C LEU A 636 -18.92 1.43 21.03
N GLY A 637 -20.11 1.58 20.44
CA GLY A 637 -21.37 1.65 21.18
C GLY A 637 -21.54 2.94 21.99
N LYS A 638 -20.78 3.99 21.66
CA LYS A 638 -20.83 5.29 22.33
C LYS A 638 -21.96 6.12 21.73
N THR A 639 -22.66 6.88 22.58
CA THR A 639 -23.84 7.65 22.21
C THR A 639 -23.59 9.15 22.17
N ARG A 640 -22.36 9.57 22.46
CA ARG A 640 -21.97 10.98 22.54
C ARG A 640 -20.56 11.19 22.00
N VAL A 641 -20.36 12.31 21.32
CA VAL A 641 -19.06 12.76 20.82
C VAL A 641 -18.66 14.07 21.48
N ILE A 642 -17.39 14.16 21.87
CA ILE A 642 -16.75 15.43 22.21
C ILE A 642 -15.55 15.69 21.30
N ALA A 643 -15.21 16.96 21.11
CA ALA A 643 -13.99 17.40 20.42
C ALA A 643 -13.52 18.75 20.97
N GLU A 644 -12.27 19.08 20.69
CA GLU A 644 -11.65 20.40 20.89
C GLU A 644 -11.59 21.17 19.57
N THR A 645 -11.43 22.50 19.60
CA THR A 645 -11.02 23.22 18.39
C THR A 645 -10.36 24.57 18.72
N GLY A 646 -9.39 24.98 17.90
CA GLY A 646 -8.80 26.33 17.89
C GLY A 646 -9.41 27.15 16.76
N ALA A 647 -8.84 27.08 15.55
CA ALA A 647 -9.35 27.72 14.33
C ALA A 647 -10.82 27.37 13.91
N GLY A 648 -11.50 26.49 14.64
CA GLY A 648 -12.88 26.05 14.38
C GLY A 648 -13.04 24.95 13.32
N GLN A 649 -12.03 24.66 12.50
CA GLN A 649 -12.14 23.68 11.40
C GLN A 649 -12.38 22.25 11.87
N HIS A 650 -11.68 21.79 12.91
CA HIS A 650 -11.92 20.45 13.48
C HIS A 650 -13.29 20.36 14.15
N GLY A 651 -13.68 21.42 14.87
CA GLY A 651 -15.01 21.52 15.46
C GLY A 651 -16.14 21.44 14.42
N VAL A 652 -16.03 22.20 13.32
CA VAL A 652 -16.99 22.14 12.21
C VAL A 652 -17.00 20.76 11.54
N ALA A 653 -15.84 20.15 11.31
CA ALA A 653 -15.74 18.81 10.75
C ALA A 653 -16.41 17.74 11.64
N THR A 654 -16.19 17.81 12.96
CA THR A 654 -16.78 16.90 13.94
C THR A 654 -18.29 17.12 14.05
N ALA A 655 -18.75 18.38 14.18
CA ALA A 655 -20.17 18.72 14.18
C ALA A 655 -20.87 18.21 12.90
N THR A 656 -20.22 18.35 11.74
CA THR A 656 -20.75 17.85 10.45
C THR A 656 -20.87 16.33 10.43
N ALA A 657 -19.83 15.62 10.86
CA ALA A 657 -19.84 14.15 10.91
C ALA A 657 -20.88 13.62 11.90
N CYS A 658 -21.02 14.29 13.05
CA CYS A 658 -22.01 13.95 14.07
C CYS A 658 -23.44 14.22 13.61
N ALA A 659 -23.71 15.36 12.95
CA ALA A 659 -25.01 15.65 12.37
C ALA A 659 -25.41 14.61 11.31
N LEU A 660 -24.48 14.23 10.43
CA LEU A 660 -24.70 13.20 9.41
C LEU A 660 -25.02 11.81 10.03
N LEU A 661 -24.38 11.49 11.14
CA LEU A 661 -24.48 10.19 11.80
C LEU A 661 -25.43 10.20 13.01
N ASP A 662 -26.22 11.26 13.19
CA ASP A 662 -27.18 11.40 14.28
C ASP A 662 -26.54 11.15 15.66
N LEU A 663 -25.43 11.83 15.93
CA LEU A 663 -24.68 11.75 17.19
C LEU A 663 -24.71 13.11 17.91
N PRO A 664 -25.07 13.16 19.20
CA PRO A 664 -24.85 14.33 20.04
C PRO A 664 -23.38 14.76 20.05
N CYS A 665 -23.12 16.04 19.79
CA CYS A 665 -21.77 16.59 19.67
C CYS A 665 -21.57 17.80 20.57
N ILE A 666 -20.49 17.79 21.34
CA ILE A 666 -20.02 18.95 22.11
C ILE A 666 -18.61 19.32 21.66
N VAL A 667 -18.41 20.58 21.30
CA VAL A 667 -17.11 21.12 20.90
C VAL A 667 -16.64 22.13 21.93
N TYR A 668 -15.47 21.87 22.53
CA TYR A 668 -14.77 22.79 23.43
C TYR A 668 -13.91 23.75 22.62
N MET A 669 -14.02 25.05 22.91
CA MET A 669 -13.30 26.10 22.20
C MET A 669 -12.94 27.25 23.15
N GLY A 670 -11.70 27.73 23.06
CA GLY A 670 -11.22 28.83 23.90
C GLY A 670 -11.97 30.15 23.64
N ALA A 671 -12.17 30.97 24.66
CA ALA A 671 -12.89 32.24 24.54
C ALA A 671 -12.24 33.23 23.57
N GLU A 672 -10.90 33.24 23.46
CA GLU A 672 -10.18 34.06 22.48
C GLU A 672 -10.42 33.52 21.06
N ASP A 673 -10.38 32.21 20.87
CA ASP A 673 -10.64 31.56 19.58
C ASP A 673 -12.09 31.76 19.12
N ILE A 674 -13.08 31.68 20.04
CA ILE A 674 -14.49 31.97 19.75
C ILE A 674 -14.65 33.39 19.19
N ARG A 675 -13.96 34.38 19.78
CA ARG A 675 -13.99 35.77 19.29
C ARG A 675 -13.38 35.88 17.89
N ARG A 676 -12.22 35.25 17.66
CA ARG A 676 -11.50 35.30 16.36
C ARG A 676 -12.22 34.54 15.24
N GLN A 677 -12.94 33.47 15.58
CA GLN A 677 -13.49 32.49 14.63
C GLN A 677 -15.02 32.39 14.71
N ALA A 678 -15.70 33.50 14.98
CA ALA A 678 -17.15 33.58 15.11
C ALA A 678 -17.93 32.88 13.97
N PRO A 679 -17.53 32.97 12.66
CA PRO A 679 -18.23 32.24 11.60
C PRO A 679 -18.22 30.72 11.78
N ASN A 680 -17.13 30.14 12.28
CA ASN A 680 -17.06 28.70 12.52
C ASN A 680 -17.88 28.27 13.75
N VAL A 681 -17.96 29.12 14.79
CA VAL A 681 -18.86 28.89 15.94
C VAL A 681 -20.32 28.84 15.50
N LEU A 682 -20.74 29.78 14.64
CA LEU A 682 -22.09 29.78 14.07
C LEU A 682 -22.38 28.53 13.23
N ARG A 683 -21.41 28.08 12.41
CA ARG A 683 -21.53 26.83 11.64
C ARG A 683 -21.73 25.63 12.54
N MET A 684 -20.93 25.49 13.61
CA MET A 684 -21.06 24.37 14.55
C MET A 684 -22.44 24.32 15.21
N ARG A 685 -22.95 25.47 15.68
CA ARG A 685 -24.28 25.57 16.29
C ARG A 685 -25.39 25.26 15.28
N ALA A 686 -25.27 25.73 14.04
CA ALA A 686 -26.23 25.44 12.97
C ALA A 686 -26.27 23.94 12.59
N LEU A 687 -25.15 23.23 12.78
CA LEU A 687 -25.06 21.78 12.62
C LEU A 687 -25.59 20.99 13.84
N GLY A 688 -26.08 21.68 14.88
CA GLY A 688 -26.65 21.06 16.08
C GLY A 688 -25.62 20.70 17.15
N ALA A 689 -24.36 21.13 17.03
CA ALA A 689 -23.36 20.91 18.08
C ALA A 689 -23.47 21.97 19.19
N GLU A 690 -23.27 21.55 20.43
CA GLU A 690 -23.07 22.45 21.57
C GLU A 690 -21.62 22.97 21.54
N VAL A 691 -21.44 24.29 21.54
CA VAL A 691 -20.11 24.91 21.63
C VAL A 691 -19.90 25.41 23.06
N ARG A 692 -18.97 24.76 23.79
CA ARG A 692 -18.60 25.12 25.16
C ARG A 692 -17.38 26.03 25.16
N GLU A 693 -17.59 27.22 25.71
CA GLU A 693 -16.54 28.23 25.88
C GLU A 693 -15.61 27.85 27.04
N VAL A 694 -14.30 27.92 26.80
CA VAL A 694 -13.26 27.70 27.80
C VAL A 694 -12.56 29.02 28.11
N THR A 695 -12.69 29.47 29.35
CA THR A 695 -12.14 30.75 29.84
C THR A 695 -10.91 30.59 30.73
N SER A 696 -10.52 29.36 31.05
CA SER A 696 -9.35 29.07 31.89
C SER A 696 -8.03 29.27 31.12
N GLY A 697 -6.96 29.63 31.84
CA GLY A 697 -5.62 29.71 31.27
C GLY A 697 -5.50 30.82 30.23
N SER A 698 -4.92 30.48 29.07
CA SER A 698 -4.80 31.38 27.91
C SER A 698 -6.12 31.53 27.13
N ALA A 699 -7.12 30.68 27.43
CA ALA A 699 -8.39 30.60 26.73
C ALA A 699 -8.22 30.34 25.22
N THR A 700 -7.32 29.41 24.88
CA THR A 700 -6.98 28.96 23.51
C THR A 700 -7.14 27.44 23.34
N LEU A 701 -6.71 26.88 22.20
CA LEU A 701 -6.73 25.44 21.89
C LEU A 701 -6.14 24.55 23.00
N LYS A 702 -5.05 24.96 23.66
CA LYS A 702 -4.44 24.15 24.74
C LYS A 702 -5.44 23.93 25.88
N ASP A 703 -6.15 24.97 26.27
CA ASP A 703 -7.12 24.93 27.37
C ASP A 703 -8.39 24.17 26.95
N ALA A 704 -8.82 24.31 25.69
CA ALA A 704 -9.90 23.51 25.13
C ALA A 704 -9.63 22.00 25.14
N ILE A 705 -8.38 21.58 24.88
CA ILE A 705 -7.96 20.17 25.00
C ILE A 705 -8.08 19.70 26.45
N ASN A 706 -7.63 20.51 27.41
CA ASN A 706 -7.67 20.16 28.83
C ASN A 706 -9.11 19.92 29.31
N ASP A 707 -10.04 20.80 28.93
CA ASP A 707 -11.45 20.67 29.32
C ASP A 707 -12.15 19.51 28.61
N ALA A 708 -11.86 19.28 27.32
CA ALA A 708 -12.34 18.10 26.61
C ALA A 708 -11.84 16.80 27.27
N MET A 709 -10.57 16.75 27.70
CA MET A 709 -10.04 15.60 28.45
C MET A 709 -10.73 15.42 29.81
N ARG A 710 -11.02 16.50 30.55
CA ARG A 710 -11.76 16.42 31.83
C ARG A 710 -13.18 15.90 31.66
N ASP A 711 -13.88 16.34 30.61
CA ASP A 711 -15.18 15.78 30.23
C ASP A 711 -15.07 14.29 29.93
N TRP A 712 -14.06 13.91 29.14
CA TRP A 712 -13.87 12.52 28.76
C TRP A 712 -13.64 11.61 29.96
N VAL A 713 -12.81 12.03 30.91
CA VAL A 713 -12.57 11.31 32.18
C VAL A 713 -13.88 11.07 32.93
N THR A 714 -14.78 12.05 32.92
CA THR A 714 -16.05 12.00 33.65
C THR A 714 -17.11 11.15 32.94
N ASN A 715 -17.10 11.12 31.60
CA ASN A 715 -18.15 10.52 30.76
C ASN A 715 -17.67 9.37 29.87
N VAL A 716 -16.59 8.70 30.30
CA VAL A 716 -15.84 7.71 29.50
C VAL A 716 -16.67 6.54 28.98
N GLU A 717 -17.72 6.16 29.71
CA GLU A 717 -18.59 5.02 29.37
C GLU A 717 -19.45 5.30 28.13
N THR A 718 -19.94 6.53 27.98
CA THR A 718 -20.91 6.92 26.94
C THR A 718 -20.30 7.76 25.83
N THR A 719 -19.12 8.35 26.08
CA THR A 719 -18.52 9.37 25.22
C THR A 719 -17.29 8.86 24.48
N HIS A 720 -17.22 9.16 23.18
CA HIS A 720 -16.00 9.07 22.38
C HIS A 720 -15.40 10.46 22.18
N TYR A 721 -14.10 10.60 22.42
CA TYR A 721 -13.38 11.83 22.15
C TYR A 721 -12.79 11.79 20.74
N VAL A 722 -13.31 12.62 19.83
CA VAL A 722 -12.83 12.71 18.45
C VAL A 722 -11.68 13.69 18.37
N LEU A 723 -10.46 13.15 18.45
CA LEU A 723 -9.24 13.95 18.51
C LEU A 723 -8.83 14.50 17.13
N GLY A 724 -8.46 15.78 17.07
CA GLY A 724 -8.37 16.53 15.81
C GLY A 724 -7.06 16.43 15.02
N SER A 725 -6.01 15.83 15.58
CA SER A 725 -4.69 15.73 14.93
C SER A 725 -3.95 14.43 15.26
N ALA A 726 -2.84 14.14 14.60
CA ALA A 726 -2.01 12.97 14.85
C ALA A 726 -1.15 13.09 16.12
N VAL A 727 -1.77 13.55 17.22
CA VAL A 727 -1.20 13.76 18.55
C VAL A 727 -1.98 12.93 19.57
N GLY A 728 -1.63 13.04 20.85
CA GLY A 728 -2.35 12.39 21.92
C GLY A 728 -1.87 10.97 22.21
N PRO A 729 -2.47 10.30 23.22
CA PRO A 729 -2.07 8.96 23.62
C PRO A 729 -2.42 7.94 22.53
N HIS A 730 -1.63 6.87 22.44
CA HIS A 730 -2.00 5.71 21.62
C HIS A 730 -3.40 5.19 22.02
N PRO A 731 -4.33 4.93 21.08
CA PRO A 731 -4.13 4.75 19.65
C PRO A 731 -4.41 5.97 18.75
N TYR A 732 -4.64 7.17 19.28
CA TYR A 732 -5.05 8.32 18.44
C TYR A 732 -4.06 8.67 17.31
N PRO A 733 -2.74 8.78 17.55
CA PRO A 733 -1.80 9.07 16.46
C PRO A 733 -1.87 8.04 15.32
N LEU A 734 -2.05 6.76 15.66
CA LEU A 734 -2.20 5.68 14.69
C LEU A 734 -3.49 5.81 13.89
N ILE A 735 -4.63 6.01 14.58
CA ILE A 735 -5.96 6.16 13.96
C ILE A 735 -5.96 7.35 13.00
N VAL A 736 -5.51 8.51 13.47
CA VAL A 736 -5.54 9.74 12.67
C VAL A 736 -4.62 9.63 11.47
N ARG A 737 -3.42 9.04 11.63
CA ARG A 737 -2.51 8.75 10.50
C ARG A 737 -3.19 7.86 9.46
N ASP A 738 -3.78 6.74 9.87
CA ASP A 738 -4.38 5.78 8.96
C ASP A 738 -5.58 6.39 8.21
N LEU A 739 -6.41 7.19 8.90
CA LEU A 739 -7.53 7.90 8.27
C LEU A 739 -7.09 8.98 7.28
N GLN A 740 -5.99 9.69 7.58
CA GLN A 740 -5.47 10.77 6.73
C GLN A 740 -4.54 10.29 5.61
N ARG A 741 -3.99 9.08 5.70
CA ARG A 741 -3.06 8.48 4.73
C ARG A 741 -3.57 8.52 3.28
N VAL A 742 -4.88 8.51 3.12
CA VAL A 742 -5.55 8.58 1.82
C VAL A 742 -5.15 9.80 0.99
N ILE A 743 -4.74 10.90 1.62
CA ILE A 743 -4.23 12.10 0.93
C ILE A 743 -2.97 11.75 0.13
N GLY A 744 -1.98 11.12 0.76
CA GLY A 744 -0.74 10.71 0.12
C GLY A 744 -0.94 9.59 -0.90
N ASP A 745 -1.81 8.63 -0.60
CA ASP A 745 -2.11 7.51 -1.51
C ASP A 745 -2.79 8.00 -2.81
N GLU A 746 -3.76 8.92 -2.71
CA GLU A 746 -4.37 9.56 -3.86
C GLU A 746 -3.37 10.40 -4.64
N ALA A 747 -2.58 11.24 -3.96
CA ALA A 747 -1.59 12.10 -4.61
C ALA A 747 -0.55 11.27 -5.38
N ALA A 748 -0.07 10.17 -4.81
CA ALA A 748 0.86 9.27 -5.48
C ALA A 748 0.25 8.58 -6.71
N ALA A 749 -1.02 8.17 -6.64
CA ALA A 749 -1.74 7.59 -7.77
C ALA A 749 -1.97 8.64 -8.88
N GLN A 750 -2.36 9.85 -8.51
CA GLN A 750 -2.59 10.97 -9.43
C GLN A 750 -1.29 11.41 -10.11
N LEU A 751 -0.20 11.60 -9.35
CA LEU A 751 1.12 11.92 -9.91
C LEU A 751 1.64 10.82 -10.84
N ARG A 752 1.46 9.55 -10.47
CA ARG A 752 1.83 8.45 -11.37
C ARG A 752 1.06 8.47 -12.68
N ALA A 753 -0.22 8.85 -12.65
CA ALA A 753 -1.03 8.93 -13.86
C ALA A 753 -0.58 10.07 -14.80
N VAL A 754 -0.08 11.18 -14.26
CA VAL A 754 0.25 12.38 -15.06
C VAL A 754 1.76 12.57 -15.33
N GLU A 755 2.63 12.14 -14.42
CA GLU A 755 4.10 12.28 -14.53
C GLU A 755 4.81 10.92 -14.66
N GLY A 756 4.14 9.78 -14.44
CA GLY A 756 4.75 8.45 -14.51
C GLY A 756 5.75 8.12 -13.39
N ARG A 757 6.04 9.07 -12.49
CA ARG A 757 7.07 8.99 -11.44
C ARG A 757 6.57 9.59 -10.11
N PRO A 758 7.15 9.19 -8.95
CA PRO A 758 6.91 9.88 -7.67
C PRO A 758 7.50 11.30 -7.67
N PRO A 759 7.07 12.18 -6.75
CA PRO A 759 7.66 13.51 -6.62
C PRO A 759 9.11 13.44 -6.12
N ASP A 760 9.92 14.44 -6.44
CA ASP A 760 11.26 14.61 -5.87
C ASP A 760 11.18 15.16 -4.43
N LEU A 761 10.14 15.97 -4.15
CA LEU A 761 9.86 16.59 -2.86
C LEU A 761 8.37 16.49 -2.52
N ALA A 762 8.03 16.07 -1.30
CA ALA A 762 6.69 16.25 -0.73
C ALA A 762 6.77 17.17 0.49
N ILE A 763 5.95 18.22 0.52
CA ILE A 763 6.00 19.29 1.52
C ILE A 763 4.60 19.61 2.08
N ALA A 764 4.50 19.79 3.40
CA ALA A 764 3.25 20.12 4.08
C ALA A 764 3.47 20.93 5.37
N CYS A 765 2.50 21.75 5.75
CA CYS A 765 2.52 22.50 7.01
C CYS A 765 2.28 21.59 8.23
N VAL A 766 2.87 21.93 9.36
CA VAL A 766 2.91 21.11 10.58
C VAL A 766 2.50 21.94 11.79
N GLY A 767 1.29 21.68 12.29
CA GLY A 767 0.93 21.95 13.69
C GLY A 767 1.04 20.63 14.46
N GLY A 768 -0.08 20.08 14.90
CA GLY A 768 -0.10 18.70 15.42
C GLY A 768 0.21 17.60 14.38
N GLY A 769 0.25 17.92 13.07
CA GLY A 769 0.82 17.05 12.04
C GLY A 769 -0.12 16.14 11.24
N SER A 770 -1.45 16.20 11.42
CA SER A 770 -2.38 15.26 10.72
C SER A 770 -2.36 15.34 9.19
N ASN A 771 -2.31 16.55 8.62
CA ASN A 771 -2.25 16.71 7.16
C ASN A 771 -0.88 16.27 6.61
N ALA A 772 0.19 16.65 7.31
CA ALA A 772 1.56 16.31 6.92
C ALA A 772 1.76 14.80 6.95
N ILE A 773 1.42 14.12 8.04
CA ILE A 773 1.55 12.66 8.07
C ILE A 773 0.62 11.99 7.06
N GLY A 774 -0.57 12.54 6.81
CA GLY A 774 -1.49 12.03 5.78
C GLY A 774 -0.91 12.10 4.37
N LEU A 775 -0.29 13.22 3.99
CA LEU A 775 0.36 13.40 2.70
C LEU A 775 1.67 12.59 2.58
N LEU A 776 2.51 12.65 3.60
CA LEU A 776 3.88 12.14 3.57
C LEU A 776 3.96 10.62 3.80
N SER A 777 2.96 10.01 4.46
CA SER A 777 2.98 8.58 4.82
C SER A 777 3.30 7.65 3.65
N ARG A 778 2.74 7.93 2.46
CA ARG A 778 2.98 7.12 1.27
C ARG A 778 4.45 7.14 0.84
N PHE A 779 5.18 8.21 1.14
CA PHE A 779 6.53 8.45 0.66
C PHE A 779 7.62 8.20 1.73
N ILE A 780 7.27 7.92 2.98
CA ILE A 780 8.22 7.43 4.01
C ILE A 780 9.04 6.25 3.44
N GLY A 781 8.32 5.42 2.68
CA GLY A 781 8.72 4.35 1.75
C GLY A 781 9.94 4.59 0.85
N GLU A 782 10.08 5.82 0.39
CA GLU A 782 10.73 6.13 -0.87
C GLU A 782 11.96 7.01 -0.58
N PRO A 783 13.18 6.46 -0.50
CA PRO A 783 14.36 7.21 -0.06
C PRO A 783 14.72 8.36 -1.00
N ALA A 784 14.31 8.26 -2.27
CA ALA A 784 14.51 9.31 -3.27
C ALA A 784 13.57 10.51 -3.08
N VAL A 785 12.50 10.38 -2.31
CA VAL A 785 11.53 11.45 -2.07
C VAL A 785 11.90 12.20 -0.80
N ARG A 786 12.27 13.46 -0.93
CA ARG A 786 12.49 14.35 0.23
C ARG A 786 11.15 14.66 0.89
N LEU A 787 11.11 14.58 2.23
CA LEU A 787 9.91 14.87 3.00
C LEU A 787 10.18 16.09 3.86
N ILE A 788 9.40 17.15 3.67
CA ILE A 788 9.53 18.39 4.41
C ILE A 788 8.25 18.66 5.20
N GLY A 789 8.40 18.86 6.50
CA GLY A 789 7.40 19.49 7.36
C GLY A 789 7.73 20.96 7.56
N VAL A 790 6.72 21.84 7.56
CA VAL A 790 6.91 23.28 7.76
C VAL A 790 6.17 23.74 9.02
N GLU A 791 6.91 24.16 10.04
CA GLU A 791 6.34 24.69 11.29
C GLU A 791 6.15 26.21 11.24
N ALA A 792 5.30 26.75 12.12
CA ALA A 792 5.11 28.20 12.22
C ALA A 792 6.20 28.83 13.10
N ALA A 793 6.97 29.75 12.51
CA ALA A 793 7.98 30.51 13.21
C ALA A 793 7.40 31.71 13.97
N GLY A 794 6.12 32.06 13.82
CA GLY A 794 5.52 33.22 14.45
C GLY A 794 6.26 34.51 14.08
N GLU A 795 6.76 35.22 15.08
CA GLU A 795 7.62 36.42 14.89
C GLU A 795 9.11 36.06 14.62
N GLY A 796 9.43 34.76 14.58
CA GLY A 796 10.75 34.19 14.37
C GLY A 796 11.15 33.28 15.54
N VAL A 797 11.78 32.13 15.25
CA VAL A 797 12.14 31.14 16.28
C VAL A 797 13.03 31.75 17.38
N ALA A 798 13.98 32.61 17.00
CA ALA A 798 14.88 33.28 17.95
C ALA A 798 14.18 34.25 18.93
N THR A 799 12.95 34.68 18.63
CA THR A 799 12.19 35.60 19.49
C THR A 799 11.54 34.88 20.68
N GLY A 800 11.45 33.54 20.63
CA GLY A 800 10.66 32.75 21.58
C GLY A 800 9.14 32.83 21.37
N ARG A 801 8.66 33.65 20.41
CA ARG A 801 7.24 33.77 20.03
C ARG A 801 6.97 33.02 18.73
N HIS A 802 6.92 31.69 18.82
CA HIS A 802 6.74 30.79 17.70
C HIS A 802 5.96 29.53 18.10
N ALA A 803 5.59 28.70 17.13
CA ALA A 803 4.99 27.37 17.35
C ALA A 803 5.83 26.22 16.77
N ALA A 804 7.10 26.49 16.46
CA ALA A 804 8.03 25.49 15.90
C ALA A 804 8.60 24.50 16.95
N ALA A 805 7.85 23.42 17.20
CA ALA A 805 8.15 22.43 18.24
C ALA A 805 9.39 21.57 17.94
N LEU A 806 9.68 21.26 16.67
CA LEU A 806 10.90 20.54 16.29
C LEU A 806 12.10 21.49 16.16
N ALA A 807 11.90 22.70 15.62
CA ALA A 807 12.99 23.65 15.43
C ALA A 807 13.47 24.30 16.74
N GLY A 808 12.55 24.64 17.65
CA GLY A 808 12.85 25.36 18.90
C GLY A 808 12.51 24.61 20.18
N GLY A 809 12.01 23.36 20.09
CA GLY A 809 11.60 22.58 21.25
C GLY A 809 12.56 21.45 21.63
N SER A 810 12.11 20.60 22.55
CA SER A 810 12.84 19.42 23.01
C SER A 810 11.91 18.24 23.32
N PRO A 811 12.43 17.00 23.39
CA PRO A 811 11.60 15.84 23.74
C PRO A 811 11.01 15.93 25.15
N GLY A 812 9.70 15.71 25.28
CA GLY A 812 8.99 15.66 26.56
C GLY A 812 7.60 15.06 26.40
N VAL A 813 6.75 15.18 27.41
CA VAL A 813 5.41 14.58 27.44
C VAL A 813 4.36 15.67 27.45
N LEU A 814 3.50 15.67 26.44
CA LEU A 814 2.37 16.59 26.33
C LEU A 814 1.13 15.85 25.83
N HIS A 815 -0.01 16.16 26.46
CA HIS A 815 -1.34 15.69 26.05
C HIS A 815 -1.43 14.17 25.80
N GLY A 816 -0.70 13.35 26.55
CA GLY A 816 -0.82 11.88 26.49
C GLY A 816 0.26 11.15 25.70
N SER A 817 1.19 11.85 25.05
CA SER A 817 2.29 11.21 24.31
C SER A 817 3.64 11.86 24.58
N ARG A 818 4.71 11.05 24.48
CA ARG A 818 6.08 11.57 24.41
C ARG A 818 6.39 12.01 22.98
N SER A 819 6.73 13.28 22.79
CA SER A 819 7.04 13.89 21.49
C SER A 819 8.01 15.07 21.67
N TYR A 820 8.31 15.83 20.62
CA TYR A 820 8.88 17.17 20.78
C TYR A 820 7.80 18.18 21.20
N LEU A 821 8.18 19.12 22.04
CA LEU A 821 7.37 20.27 22.42
C LEU A 821 8.23 21.48 22.82
N LEU A 822 7.61 22.66 22.81
CA LEU A 822 8.14 23.88 23.40
C LEU A 822 8.03 23.80 24.92
N GLN A 823 9.17 23.73 25.60
CA GLN A 823 9.25 23.68 27.05
C GLN A 823 10.51 24.37 27.56
N ASP A 824 10.44 24.90 28.77
CA ASP A 824 11.62 25.43 29.46
C ASP A 824 12.49 24.32 30.06
N ARG A 825 13.58 24.72 30.72
CA ARG A 825 14.53 23.81 31.38
C ARG A 825 13.91 22.97 32.51
N ASP A 826 12.81 23.44 33.09
CA ASP A 826 12.11 22.80 34.20
C ASP A 826 10.94 21.92 33.67
N GLY A 827 10.82 21.80 32.34
CA GLY A 827 9.79 21.00 31.67
C GLY A 827 8.41 21.63 31.66
N GLN A 828 8.30 22.94 31.95
CA GLN A 828 7.04 23.67 31.81
C GLN A 828 6.78 23.99 30.35
N VAL A 829 5.55 23.73 29.90
CA VAL A 829 5.13 23.97 28.52
C VAL A 829 5.09 25.48 28.25
N LEU A 830 5.85 25.91 27.25
CA LEU A 830 5.85 27.30 26.79
C LEU A 830 4.60 27.58 25.94
N GLU A 831 4.16 28.84 25.94
CA GLU A 831 3.05 29.27 25.10
C GLU A 831 3.51 29.33 23.63
N ALA A 832 2.73 28.73 22.75
CA ALA A 832 2.96 28.81 21.31
C ALA A 832 2.46 30.15 20.77
N HIS A 833 3.02 30.58 19.64
CA HIS A 833 2.53 31.76 18.95
C HIS A 833 2.59 31.60 17.43
N SER A 834 1.46 31.87 16.76
CA SER A 834 1.38 32.09 15.32
C SER A 834 0.10 32.83 14.96
N ILE A 835 0.12 33.60 13.87
CA ILE A 835 -1.09 34.15 13.23
C ILE A 835 -2.05 33.04 12.78
N SER A 836 -1.53 31.85 12.48
CA SER A 836 -2.30 30.69 12.05
C SER A 836 -2.75 29.84 13.24
N ALA A 837 -4.00 30.00 13.65
CA ALA A 837 -4.59 29.25 14.77
C ALA A 837 -4.54 27.71 14.61
N GLY A 838 -4.40 27.18 13.39
CA GLY A 838 -4.23 25.74 13.15
C GLY A 838 -2.80 25.23 13.35
N LEU A 839 -1.81 26.12 13.38
CA LEU A 839 -0.40 25.81 13.65
C LEU A 839 0.04 26.24 15.07
N ASP A 840 -0.76 27.08 15.74
CA ASP A 840 -0.52 27.57 17.10
C ASP A 840 -0.70 26.47 18.16
N TYR A 841 0.24 25.53 18.20
CA TYR A 841 0.24 24.40 19.11
C TYR A 841 1.69 24.11 19.57
N PRO A 842 1.98 24.00 20.87
CA PRO A 842 3.36 23.88 21.35
C PRO A 842 3.97 22.49 21.19
N GLY A 843 3.27 21.52 20.62
CA GLY A 843 3.75 20.14 20.44
C GLY A 843 3.60 19.63 19.01
N ILE A 844 4.01 18.39 18.79
CA ILE A 844 3.89 17.75 17.47
C ILE A 844 3.54 16.26 17.60
N GLY A 845 2.98 15.66 16.54
CA GLY A 845 2.68 14.23 16.49
C GLY A 845 3.92 13.34 16.67
N PRO A 846 3.83 12.25 17.46
CA PRO A 846 4.98 11.42 17.81
C PRO A 846 5.63 10.69 16.62
N GLN A 847 4.87 10.42 15.55
CA GLN A 847 5.46 9.83 14.34
C GLN A 847 6.31 10.84 13.56
N LEU A 848 5.92 12.12 13.52
CA LEU A 848 6.75 13.16 12.90
C LEU A 848 8.04 13.37 13.71
N SER A 849 7.96 13.38 15.04
CA SER A 849 9.13 13.38 15.93
C SER A 849 10.07 12.19 15.65
N ALA A 850 9.50 10.99 15.46
CA ALA A 850 10.27 9.81 15.12
C ALA A 850 10.97 9.91 13.76
N LEU A 851 10.28 10.44 12.74
CA LEU A 851 10.84 10.64 11.40
C LEU A 851 11.94 11.71 11.41
N PHE A 852 11.75 12.80 12.15
CA PHE A 852 12.73 13.86 12.32
C PHE A 852 13.99 13.35 13.04
N ALA A 853 13.83 12.70 14.19
CA ALA A 853 14.95 12.14 14.95
C ALA A 853 15.75 11.09 14.16
N ALA A 854 15.11 10.39 13.21
CA ALA A 854 15.77 9.44 12.33
C ALA A 854 16.36 10.08 11.05
N GLY A 855 16.25 11.40 10.87
CA GLY A 855 16.71 12.11 9.68
C GLY A 855 15.89 11.83 8.41
N ARG A 856 14.71 11.21 8.52
CA ARG A 856 13.83 10.92 7.37
C ARG A 856 12.94 12.10 7.00
N LEU A 857 12.61 12.96 7.96
CA LEU A 857 11.83 14.19 7.78
C LEU A 857 12.75 15.39 7.98
N GLU A 858 12.83 16.25 6.97
CA GLU A 858 13.43 17.58 7.06
C GLU A 858 12.38 18.56 7.62
N ILE A 859 12.82 19.54 8.40
CA ILE A 859 11.94 20.59 8.95
C ILE A 859 12.41 21.95 8.47
N LEU A 860 11.46 22.71 7.95
CA LEU A 860 11.59 24.14 7.69
C LEU A 860 10.60 24.89 8.59
N ASP A 861 10.75 26.21 8.61
CA ASP A 861 9.83 27.11 9.29
C ASP A 861 9.51 28.31 8.40
N ALA A 862 8.41 28.99 8.70
CA ALA A 862 8.02 30.24 8.05
C ALA A 862 7.39 31.17 9.08
N THR A 863 7.76 32.44 9.03
CA THR A 863 7.20 33.50 9.88
C THR A 863 5.78 33.87 9.45
N ASP A 864 5.07 34.57 10.33
CA ASP A 864 3.71 35.03 10.06
C ASP A 864 3.66 35.95 8.83
N ASP A 865 4.63 36.86 8.67
CA ASP A 865 4.71 37.77 7.52
C ASP A 865 4.95 37.03 6.20
N GLU A 866 5.84 36.03 6.21
CA GLU A 866 6.13 35.20 5.04
C GLU A 866 4.91 34.37 4.63
N ALA A 867 4.17 33.81 5.60
CA ALA A 867 2.96 33.06 5.34
C ALA A 867 1.85 33.95 4.74
N VAL A 868 1.70 35.19 5.23
CA VAL A 868 0.73 36.16 4.68
C VAL A 868 1.09 36.55 3.25
N ASP A 869 2.37 36.83 2.95
CA ASP A 869 2.79 37.12 1.59
C ASP A 869 2.57 35.90 0.67
N ALA A 870 2.89 34.69 1.12
CA ALA A 870 2.63 33.47 0.36
C ALA A 870 1.13 33.25 0.09
N LEU A 871 0.26 33.52 1.06
CA LEU A 871 -1.20 33.47 0.87
C LEU A 871 -1.64 34.45 -0.24
N ARG A 872 -1.12 35.69 -0.21
CA ARG A 872 -1.38 36.70 -1.25
C ARG A 872 -0.83 36.28 -2.61
N GLN A 873 0.32 35.60 -2.65
CA GLN A 873 0.90 35.08 -3.90
C GLN A 873 -0.02 34.03 -4.52
N VAL A 874 -0.37 32.96 -3.78
CA VAL A 874 -1.24 31.87 -4.27
C VAL A 874 -2.58 32.43 -4.77
N THR A 875 -3.14 33.40 -4.04
CA THR A 875 -4.39 34.07 -4.42
C THR A 875 -4.26 34.79 -5.77
N ARG A 876 -3.19 35.55 -5.97
CA ARG A 876 -2.97 36.34 -7.21
C ARG A 876 -2.52 35.49 -8.39
N THR A 877 -1.76 34.43 -8.17
CA THR A 877 -1.20 33.61 -9.25
C THR A 877 -2.16 32.53 -9.71
N GLU A 878 -2.88 31.89 -8.79
CA GLU A 878 -3.71 30.70 -9.06
C GLU A 878 -5.22 30.93 -8.85
N GLY A 879 -5.64 32.07 -8.30
CA GLY A 879 -7.05 32.31 -7.98
C GLY A 879 -7.57 31.40 -6.87
N ILE A 880 -6.68 30.87 -6.04
CA ILE A 880 -6.99 30.00 -4.90
C ILE A 880 -6.68 30.79 -3.64
N ILE A 881 -7.63 30.92 -2.71
CA ILE A 881 -7.40 31.54 -1.40
C ILE A 881 -7.05 30.41 -0.43
N PRO A 882 -5.75 30.11 -0.17
CA PRO A 882 -5.39 29.04 0.75
C PRO A 882 -5.62 29.50 2.19
N ALA A 883 -5.79 28.54 3.10
CA ALA A 883 -5.70 28.86 4.51
C ALA A 883 -4.26 29.30 4.87
N LEU A 884 -4.09 30.03 5.98
CA LEU A 884 -2.76 30.45 6.44
C LEU A 884 -1.85 29.25 6.73
N GLU A 885 -2.41 28.12 7.17
CA GLU A 885 -1.66 26.90 7.48
C GLU A 885 -0.83 26.42 6.26
N PRO A 886 -1.41 26.06 5.09
CA PRO A 886 -0.64 25.65 3.92
C PRO A 886 0.15 26.80 3.27
N ALA A 887 -0.18 28.07 3.54
CA ALA A 887 0.62 29.19 3.05
C ALA A 887 2.05 29.19 3.63
N HIS A 888 2.24 28.70 4.87
CA HIS A 888 3.58 28.48 5.43
C HIS A 888 4.41 27.52 4.57
N ALA A 889 3.79 26.44 4.06
CA ALA A 889 4.48 25.49 3.20
C ALA A 889 4.90 26.10 1.86
N VAL A 890 4.10 27.03 1.33
CA VAL A 890 4.44 27.78 0.10
C VAL A 890 5.59 28.76 0.36
N ALA A 891 5.56 29.48 1.48
CA ALA A 891 6.62 30.40 1.89
C ALA A 891 7.98 29.67 2.02
N ALA A 892 8.00 28.57 2.78
CA ALA A 892 9.21 27.78 2.99
C ALA A 892 9.74 27.14 1.70
N LEU A 893 8.87 26.74 0.76
CA LEU A 893 9.30 26.28 -0.56
C LEU A 893 10.04 27.39 -1.33
N GLY A 894 9.55 28.62 -1.28
CA GLY A 894 10.22 29.78 -1.87
C GLY A 894 11.62 30.01 -1.28
N ALA A 895 11.74 29.97 0.06
CA ALA A 895 13.02 30.09 0.74
C ALA A 895 14.01 28.96 0.37
N LEU A 896 13.53 27.72 0.30
CA LEU A 896 14.33 26.57 -0.13
C LEU A 896 14.85 26.75 -1.58
N MET A 897 14.03 27.29 -2.47
CA MET A 897 14.43 27.59 -3.85
C MET A 897 15.46 28.72 -3.91
N ALA A 898 15.38 29.71 -3.03
CA ALA A 898 16.35 30.80 -2.92
C ALA A 898 17.71 30.38 -2.33
N GLY A 899 17.89 29.11 -1.95
CA GLY A 899 19.14 28.58 -1.44
C GLY A 899 19.29 28.73 0.07
N LEU A 900 18.23 28.38 0.82
CA LEU A 900 18.23 28.39 2.27
C LEU A 900 19.48 27.69 2.87
N PRO A 901 20.31 28.39 3.68
CA PRO A 901 21.51 27.81 4.27
C PRO A 901 21.21 26.54 5.08
N GLY A 902 22.13 25.57 5.03
CA GLY A 902 21.99 24.29 5.74
C GLY A 902 21.07 23.28 5.07
N HIS A 903 20.41 23.63 3.96
CA HIS A 903 19.51 22.75 3.22
C HIS A 903 20.01 22.46 1.81
N ALA A 904 19.75 21.24 1.34
CA ALA A 904 20.14 20.84 -0.01
C ALA A 904 19.32 21.62 -1.07
N PRO A 905 19.98 22.21 -2.09
CA PRO A 905 19.28 22.99 -3.09
C PRO A 905 18.29 22.13 -3.87
N LEU A 906 17.12 22.70 -4.17
CA LEU A 906 16.16 22.05 -5.05
C LEU A 906 16.63 22.18 -6.51
N ALA A 907 16.66 21.06 -7.26
CA ALA A 907 16.94 21.07 -8.69
C ALA A 907 15.91 21.93 -9.44
N GLY A 908 16.32 22.53 -10.57
CA GLY A 908 15.45 23.42 -11.35
C GLY A 908 14.20 22.71 -11.88
N ASP A 909 14.35 21.47 -12.36
CA ASP A 909 13.29 20.65 -12.95
C ASP A 909 12.57 19.73 -11.95
N ALA A 910 12.67 20.03 -10.65
CA ALA A 910 12.10 19.22 -9.60
C ALA A 910 10.56 19.12 -9.68
N LEU A 911 10.05 17.93 -9.40
CA LEU A 911 8.63 17.64 -9.21
C LEU A 911 8.28 17.75 -7.73
N VAL A 912 7.49 18.77 -7.38
CA VAL A 912 7.12 19.08 -5.99
C VAL A 912 5.64 18.80 -5.77
N LEU A 913 5.33 18.05 -4.71
CA LEU A 913 3.99 17.83 -4.20
C LEU A 913 3.77 18.64 -2.92
N LEU A 914 2.87 19.62 -2.95
CA LEU A 914 2.54 20.46 -1.81
C LEU A 914 1.12 20.15 -1.29
N GLY A 915 0.99 19.94 0.02
CA GLY A 915 -0.29 19.73 0.68
C GLY A 915 -1.06 21.03 0.91
N LEU A 916 -2.12 21.28 0.14
CA LEU A 916 -3.00 22.44 0.33
C LEU A 916 -4.11 22.08 1.32
N SER A 917 -3.77 22.11 2.60
CA SER A 917 -4.51 21.41 3.67
C SER A 917 -5.91 21.98 4.00
N GLY A 918 -6.24 23.19 3.54
CA GLY A 918 -7.54 23.84 3.72
C GLY A 918 -7.66 25.19 3.00
N ARG A 919 -8.89 25.70 2.92
CA ARG A 919 -9.24 26.99 2.28
C ARG A 919 -9.24 28.17 3.25
N GLY A 920 -8.90 29.35 2.73
CA GLY A 920 -8.69 30.57 3.51
C GLY A 920 -9.90 31.45 3.77
N ASP A 921 -11.13 30.95 3.56
CA ASP A 921 -12.35 31.73 3.90
C ASP A 921 -12.34 32.19 5.36
N LYS A 922 -11.75 31.39 6.26
CA LYS A 922 -11.62 31.71 7.70
C LYS A 922 -10.54 32.77 8.00
N ASP A 923 -9.69 33.08 7.02
CA ASP A 923 -8.50 33.93 7.18
C ASP A 923 -8.62 35.23 6.35
N LEU A 924 -9.78 35.51 5.73
CA LEU A 924 -9.99 36.68 4.86
C LEU A 924 -9.69 38.02 5.55
N GLY A 925 -9.88 38.10 6.88
CA GLY A 925 -9.57 39.31 7.64
C GLY A 925 -8.10 39.74 7.53
N VAL A 926 -7.19 38.79 7.31
CA VAL A 926 -5.75 39.05 7.16
C VAL A 926 -5.40 39.64 5.79
N LEU A 927 -6.25 39.45 4.78
CA LEU A 927 -6.11 40.06 3.47
C LEU A 927 -6.62 41.51 3.42
N GLY A 928 -7.52 41.91 4.32
CA GLY A 928 -8.20 43.21 4.31
C GLY A 928 -7.43 44.39 4.95
N GLY A 929 -6.14 44.20 5.29
CA GLY A 929 -5.34 45.17 6.04
C GLY A 929 -4.60 46.24 5.22
N GLU A 930 -4.86 46.38 3.93
CA GLU A 930 -4.37 47.53 3.14
C GLU A 930 -5.50 48.54 2.98
N SER A 931 -5.54 49.52 3.90
CA SER A 931 -6.22 50.81 3.71
C SER A 931 -5.27 51.94 4.06
#